data_AF-A0A553NDG5-F1
#
_entry.id   AF-A0A553NDG5-F1
#
_cell.length_a   1.000
_cell.length_b   1.000
_cell.length_c   1.000
_cell.angle_alpha   90.00
_cell.angle_beta   90.00
_cell.angle_gamma   90.00
#
_symmetry.space_group_name_H-M   'P 1'
#
loop_
_entity.id
_entity.type
_entity.pdbx_description
1 polymer ?
#
loop_
_entity_poly.entity_id
_entity_poly.type
_entity_poly.pdbx_seq_one_letter_code
_entity_poly.pdbx_strand_id
1 'polypeptide(L)'
;MTMKVCQNLVDLDPAGIKTFFDSFDTVLCDCDGVLWLSQEAIPGSPEAIRLLKSLGKRVIFVTNNSNRTRNEYAIKFKNLGYEDITKADIIQAGFLTAAYLHEKHFSKKVYVIGEDGLESELQELGISYINQRDDPLPDGWNEDKIRETLDNLDPDVNCVMVGFDPNFSYMKMLKACNYIQRSPDCHFVVSDVDGTFPAKKNLLLPGTGPMVSAIKTITGREPTVCGKPNPFVFETIQRIFPEVVGERTIMIGDRANSDILLGNRCGLKTLMVGTGCHNMEHIQQWQTSGQDDLVANFYVESLGKIISSHIMSGYPQTCQELAKLSPAEVQKFMDSFDTVMTDCDGVLWMGDRAFDGAAKMICKFRELGKKVFFCTNNSTKSRADYVEKCKKLGFGGNKDEIIGTSYLAATYLKDMNYKGTVYVVGTNGVKDELDEVGIPCIGIGNCEPLVKVDEQFVIRNFVPRSDVKAVIASFVLNFHYGQMVEAFHYLKNPDCLFLATEGDEQIPGCWPNGLRTIIPGNPRPDPMPDQWSLDKMAEIASKVGPEVQCVIAAFDNLISYVKLMKAVSVLSRPNSVFVATNTDEQFPFSSSCILPGTGSMVAAIAASAEREPVVMGKPSPMMFEVVQKHHPEVNPKRTLMIGDRANTDILLGKNCNLYTLMVGTGCHSLANIREWEKSDDLKTKRLVADFYLDKLADLYGLLQ
;
A
#
# COMPACT_ATOMS: atom_id res chain seq x y z
N MET A 1 19.09 -36.02 19.64
CA MET A 1 18.37 -34.79 19.30
C MET A 1 19.24 -33.63 19.69
N THR A 2 19.60 -32.76 18.74
CA THR A 2 20.31 -31.51 19.02
C THR A 2 19.36 -30.56 19.75
N MET A 3 19.72 -30.11 20.96
CA MET A 3 18.96 -29.11 21.71
C MET A 3 18.71 -27.88 20.84
N LYS A 4 17.49 -27.36 20.85
CA LYS A 4 17.16 -26.14 20.12
C LYS A 4 17.80 -24.95 20.81
N VAL A 5 18.61 -24.19 20.07
CA VAL A 5 19.31 -23.00 20.61
C VAL A 5 18.67 -21.74 20.04
N CYS A 6 18.22 -20.85 20.94
CA CYS A 6 17.74 -19.53 20.57
C CYS A 6 18.93 -18.60 20.30
N GLN A 7 18.92 -17.91 19.15
CA GLN A 7 19.93 -16.92 18.79
C GLN A 7 19.41 -15.52 19.04
N ASN A 8 20.18 -14.68 19.72
CA ASN A 8 19.83 -13.29 19.89
C ASN A 8 20.19 -12.50 18.62
N LEU A 9 19.20 -11.82 18.03
CA LEU A 9 19.33 -11.20 16.72
C LEU A 9 20.40 -10.10 16.71
N VAL A 10 20.56 -9.36 17.81
CA VAL A 10 21.56 -8.28 17.92
C VAL A 10 23.00 -8.80 18.00
N ASP A 11 23.19 -10.08 18.34
CA ASP A 11 24.51 -10.70 18.47
C ASP A 11 24.97 -11.35 17.16
N LEU A 12 24.13 -11.35 16.12
CA LEU A 12 24.50 -11.83 14.80
C LEU A 12 25.43 -10.85 14.09
N ASP A 13 26.38 -11.40 13.33
CA ASP A 13 27.21 -10.63 12.41
C ASP A 13 26.41 -10.22 11.15
N PRO A 14 26.93 -9.31 10.31
CA PRO A 14 26.21 -8.84 9.12
C PRO A 14 25.74 -9.97 8.17
N ALA A 15 26.54 -11.04 8.03
CA ALA A 15 26.18 -12.19 7.22
C ALA A 15 25.03 -13.02 7.83
N GLY A 16 25.03 -13.18 9.15
CA GLY A 16 23.96 -13.80 9.92
C GLY A 16 22.65 -13.02 9.83
N ILE A 17 22.71 -11.69 9.91
CA ILE A 17 21.53 -10.83 9.74
C ILE A 17 20.95 -10.95 8.33
N LYS A 18 21.81 -10.91 7.30
CA LYS A 18 21.38 -11.13 5.92
C LYS A 18 20.71 -12.49 5.76
N THR A 19 21.35 -13.52 6.30
CA THR A 19 20.83 -14.90 6.27
C THR A 19 19.47 -14.96 6.94
N PHE A 20 19.28 -14.31 8.10
CA PHE A 20 18.01 -14.24 8.82
C PHE A 20 16.89 -13.63 7.96
N PHE A 21 17.10 -12.44 7.37
CA PHE A 21 16.08 -11.78 6.54
C PHE A 21 15.83 -12.53 5.22
N ASP A 22 16.85 -13.15 4.63
CA ASP A 22 16.69 -13.99 3.44
C ASP A 22 15.97 -15.31 3.74
N SER A 23 15.80 -15.62 5.03
CA SER A 23 15.30 -16.91 5.50
C SER A 23 13.76 -17.04 5.51
N PHE A 24 13.03 -15.94 5.31
CA PHE A 24 11.57 -15.95 5.21
C PHE A 24 11.07 -14.90 4.19
N ASP A 25 9.91 -15.15 3.59
CA ASP A 25 9.20 -14.22 2.70
C ASP A 25 7.87 -13.76 3.34
N THR A 26 7.32 -14.53 4.28
CA THR A 26 6.09 -14.20 5.01
C THR A 26 6.38 -14.06 6.51
N VAL A 27 5.73 -13.09 7.13
CA VAL A 27 5.77 -12.80 8.57
C VAL A 27 4.35 -12.96 9.11
N LEU A 28 4.17 -13.89 10.04
CA LEU A 28 3.00 -13.92 10.91
C LEU A 28 3.35 -13.14 12.17
N CYS A 29 2.64 -12.05 12.43
CA CYS A 29 2.98 -11.13 13.50
C CYS A 29 1.85 -11.08 14.51
N ASP A 30 2.13 -11.47 15.76
CA ASP A 30 1.23 -11.15 16.86
C ASP A 30 1.14 -9.64 17.09
N CYS A 31 0.10 -9.20 17.79
CA CYS A 31 -0.22 -7.79 17.98
C CYS A 31 0.09 -7.28 19.39
N ASP A 32 -0.61 -7.79 20.39
CA ASP A 32 -0.55 -7.28 21.76
C ASP A 32 0.72 -7.79 22.47
N GLY A 33 1.62 -6.88 22.88
CA GLY A 33 2.94 -7.25 23.40
C GLY A 33 4.05 -7.30 22.36
N VAL A 34 3.70 -7.20 21.06
CA VAL A 34 4.66 -7.12 19.93
C VAL A 34 4.64 -5.75 19.25
N LEU A 35 3.44 -5.27 18.91
CA LEU A 35 3.20 -4.02 18.18
C LEU A 35 2.77 -2.89 19.11
N TRP A 36 2.05 -3.21 20.18
CA TRP A 36 1.58 -2.22 21.14
C TRP A 36 1.37 -2.83 22.51
N LEU A 37 1.27 -1.95 23.50
CA LEU A 37 0.73 -2.26 24.82
C LEU A 37 -0.52 -1.40 25.02
N SER A 38 -1.69 -2.06 25.07
CA SER A 38 -2.99 -1.39 25.18
C SER A 38 -3.27 -0.43 24.00
N GLN A 39 -3.14 0.88 24.19
CA GLN A 39 -3.43 1.94 23.20
C GLN A 39 -2.17 2.69 22.74
N GLU A 40 -0.98 2.19 23.06
CA GLU A 40 0.29 2.83 22.72
C GLU A 40 1.17 1.87 21.92
N ALA A 41 1.64 2.33 20.75
CA ALA A 41 2.57 1.56 19.94
C ALA A 41 3.88 1.33 20.71
N ILE A 42 4.43 0.13 20.62
CA ILE A 42 5.77 -0.15 21.14
C ILE A 42 6.78 0.68 20.31
N PRO A 43 7.72 1.40 20.91
CA PRO A 43 8.65 2.26 20.16
C PRO A 43 9.37 1.52 19.02
N GLY A 44 9.32 2.10 17.81
CA GLY A 44 9.96 1.55 16.61
C GLY A 44 9.19 0.42 15.91
N SER A 45 8.08 -0.06 16.48
CA SER A 45 7.32 -1.18 15.88
C SER A 45 6.58 -0.82 14.58
N PRO A 46 5.98 0.39 14.40
CA PRO A 46 5.47 0.78 13.09
C PRO A 46 6.55 0.84 12.01
N GLU A 47 7.72 1.39 12.34
CA GLU A 47 8.87 1.47 11.44
C GLU A 47 9.42 0.09 11.09
N ALA A 48 9.45 -0.83 12.05
CA ALA A 48 9.86 -2.21 11.83
C ALA A 48 8.91 -2.97 10.89
N ILE A 49 7.60 -2.79 11.04
CA ILE A 49 6.62 -3.35 10.09
C ILE A 49 6.79 -2.73 8.70
N ARG A 50 6.98 -1.41 8.63
CA ARG A 50 7.26 -0.71 7.36
C ARG A 50 8.54 -1.23 6.70
N LEU A 51 9.58 -1.50 7.48
CA LEU A 51 10.81 -2.12 7.00
C LEU A 51 10.54 -3.53 6.44
N LEU A 52 9.88 -4.40 7.20
CA LEU A 52 9.58 -5.76 6.72
C LEU A 52 8.80 -5.72 5.39
N LYS A 53 7.77 -4.87 5.29
CA LYS A 53 7.05 -4.64 4.03
C LYS A 53 7.98 -4.10 2.93
N SER A 54 8.87 -3.15 3.25
CA SER A 54 9.84 -2.60 2.28
C SER A 54 10.86 -3.60 1.78
N LEU A 55 11.14 -4.64 2.57
CA LEU A 55 12.00 -5.76 2.20
C LEU A 55 11.24 -6.83 1.38
N GLY A 56 10.03 -6.49 0.90
CA GLY A 56 9.17 -7.37 0.12
C GLY A 56 8.56 -8.52 0.93
N LYS A 57 8.52 -8.40 2.27
CA LYS A 57 7.90 -9.43 3.12
C LYS A 57 6.39 -9.22 3.18
N ARG A 58 5.62 -10.29 3.01
CA ARG A 58 4.19 -10.29 3.33
C ARG A 58 4.05 -10.31 4.85
N VAL A 59 3.29 -9.38 5.41
CA VAL A 59 3.03 -9.34 6.86
C VAL A 59 1.54 -9.60 7.10
N ILE A 60 1.24 -10.68 7.83
CA ILE A 60 -0.10 -11.08 8.25
C ILE A 60 -0.17 -10.95 9.77
N PHE A 61 -1.16 -10.21 10.27
CA PHE A 61 -1.34 -9.97 11.69
C PHE A 61 -2.23 -11.05 12.29
N VAL A 62 -1.71 -11.78 13.29
CA VAL A 62 -2.38 -12.95 13.86
C VAL A 62 -2.61 -12.72 15.35
N THR A 63 -3.86 -12.44 15.76
CA THR A 63 -4.20 -12.15 17.16
C THR A 63 -5.21 -13.14 17.74
N ASN A 64 -5.00 -13.54 19.00
CA ASN A 64 -5.95 -14.36 19.76
C ASN A 64 -7.14 -13.55 20.30
N ASN A 65 -7.06 -12.23 20.26
CA ASN A 65 -8.11 -11.40 20.83
C ASN A 65 -9.38 -11.44 19.97
N SER A 66 -10.53 -11.66 20.58
CA SER A 66 -11.84 -11.76 19.94
C SER A 66 -12.77 -10.59 20.26
N ASN A 67 -12.27 -9.54 20.93
CA ASN A 67 -13.12 -8.50 21.50
C ASN A 67 -13.66 -7.46 20.49
N ARG A 68 -12.84 -7.07 19.51
CA ARG A 68 -13.18 -6.05 18.51
C ARG A 68 -13.35 -6.69 17.15
N THR A 69 -14.11 -6.05 16.27
CA THR A 69 -14.19 -6.44 14.86
C THR A 69 -12.85 -6.20 14.16
N ARG A 70 -12.57 -6.93 13.06
CA ARG A 70 -11.36 -6.70 12.26
C ARG A 70 -11.29 -5.28 11.66
N ASN A 71 -12.43 -4.66 11.39
CA ASN A 71 -12.49 -3.26 10.93
C ASN A 71 -12.02 -2.28 12.01
N GLU A 72 -12.45 -2.48 13.27
CA GLU A 72 -11.99 -1.68 14.39
C GLU A 72 -10.49 -1.90 14.67
N TYR A 73 -9.99 -3.12 14.45
CA TYR A 73 -8.55 -3.38 14.48
C TYR A 73 -7.80 -2.62 13.39
N ALA A 74 -8.29 -2.61 12.14
CA ALA A 74 -7.69 -1.83 11.06
C ALA A 74 -7.64 -0.32 11.40
N ILE A 75 -8.69 0.21 12.04
CA ILE A 75 -8.71 1.59 12.56
C ILE A 75 -7.64 1.77 13.65
N LYS A 76 -7.52 0.81 14.58
CA LYS A 76 -6.49 0.85 15.64
C LYS A 76 -5.08 0.88 15.04
N PHE A 77 -4.79 0.01 14.07
CA PHE A 77 -3.52 0.01 13.34
C PHE A 77 -3.21 1.40 12.76
N LYS A 78 -4.17 1.99 12.03
CA LYS A 78 -4.03 3.32 11.45
C LYS A 78 -3.72 4.38 12.51
N ASN A 79 -4.47 4.38 13.62
CA ASN A 79 -4.29 5.36 14.70
C ASN A 79 -2.93 5.23 15.42
N LEU A 80 -2.33 4.04 15.41
CA LEU A 80 -1.03 3.77 16.02
C LEU A 80 0.15 3.96 15.04
N GLY A 81 -0.09 4.52 13.86
CA GLY A 81 0.95 4.84 12.88
C GLY A 81 1.33 3.70 11.94
N TYR A 82 0.53 2.63 11.91
CA TYR A 82 0.71 1.55 10.95
C TYR A 82 -0.05 1.86 9.65
N GLU A 83 0.69 2.00 8.56
CA GLU A 83 0.16 2.35 7.24
C GLU A 83 -0.19 1.09 6.43
N ASP A 84 -1.18 1.22 5.55
CA ASP A 84 -1.57 0.21 4.55
C ASP A 84 -1.90 -1.17 5.17
N ILE A 85 -2.73 -1.18 6.21
CA ILE A 85 -3.27 -2.40 6.82
C ILE A 85 -4.77 -2.43 6.61
N THR A 86 -5.23 -3.49 5.98
CA THR A 86 -6.65 -3.72 5.71
C THR A 86 -7.17 -4.87 6.56
N LYS A 87 -8.50 -5.05 6.56
CA LYS A 87 -9.14 -6.21 7.18
C LYS A 87 -8.58 -7.56 6.66
N ALA A 88 -8.15 -7.62 5.40
CA ALA A 88 -7.62 -8.84 4.79
C ALA A 88 -6.27 -9.27 5.39
N ASP A 89 -5.52 -8.33 5.96
CA ASP A 89 -4.21 -8.59 6.58
C ASP A 89 -4.33 -9.11 8.02
N ILE A 90 -5.55 -9.15 8.58
CA ILE A 90 -5.81 -9.44 9.99
C ILE A 90 -6.53 -10.78 10.12
N ILE A 91 -5.84 -11.74 10.75
CA ILE A 91 -6.35 -13.05 11.15
C ILE A 91 -6.60 -13.02 12.66
N GLN A 92 -7.87 -12.95 13.01
CA GLN A 92 -8.34 -12.83 14.38
C GLN A 92 -8.95 -14.16 14.85
N ALA A 93 -8.87 -14.47 16.14
CA ALA A 93 -9.50 -15.69 16.68
C ALA A 93 -11.03 -15.75 16.49
N GLY A 94 -11.73 -14.61 16.46
CA GLY A 94 -13.15 -14.55 16.07
C GLY A 94 -13.40 -15.01 14.63
N PHE A 95 -12.54 -14.57 13.70
CA PHE A 95 -12.59 -15.03 12.31
C PHE A 95 -12.28 -16.52 12.20
N LEU A 96 -11.29 -17.02 12.94
CA LEU A 96 -10.89 -18.43 12.93
C LEU A 96 -12.00 -19.36 13.47
N THR A 97 -12.68 -18.95 14.53
CA THR A 97 -13.79 -19.72 15.10
C THR A 97 -15.00 -19.77 14.15
N ALA A 98 -15.33 -18.66 13.48
CA ALA A 98 -16.37 -18.64 12.46
C ALA A 98 -15.98 -19.49 11.22
N ALA A 99 -14.73 -19.39 10.76
CA ALA A 99 -14.20 -20.20 9.66
C ALA A 99 -14.26 -21.70 9.97
N TYR A 100 -13.91 -22.10 11.20
CA TYR A 100 -14.02 -23.49 11.64
C TYR A 100 -15.46 -24.02 11.55
N LEU A 101 -16.45 -23.25 12.00
CA LEU A 101 -17.86 -23.64 11.90
C LEU A 101 -18.35 -23.73 10.46
N HIS A 102 -17.91 -22.80 9.62
CA HIS A 102 -18.22 -22.82 8.19
C HIS A 102 -17.67 -24.07 7.49
N GLU A 103 -16.43 -24.46 7.80
CA GLU A 103 -15.81 -25.69 7.27
C GLU A 103 -16.51 -26.97 7.75
N LYS A 104 -17.10 -26.94 8.95
CA LYS A 104 -17.94 -28.03 9.45
C LYS A 104 -19.33 -28.05 8.84
N HIS A 105 -19.66 -27.12 7.93
CA HIS A 105 -21.00 -26.94 7.38
C HIS A 105 -22.06 -26.81 8.49
N PHE A 106 -21.71 -26.11 9.57
CA PHE A 106 -22.59 -25.92 10.71
C PHE A 106 -23.83 -25.11 10.31
N SER A 107 -25.01 -25.62 10.61
CA SER A 107 -26.30 -25.07 10.15
C SER A 107 -27.27 -24.73 11.28
N LYS A 108 -26.87 -25.00 12.53
CA LYS A 108 -27.65 -24.72 13.74
C LYS A 108 -27.32 -23.34 14.31
N LYS A 109 -27.88 -22.98 15.47
CA LYS A 109 -27.54 -21.73 16.16
C LYS A 109 -26.31 -21.87 17.05
N VAL A 110 -25.53 -20.80 17.13
CA VAL A 110 -24.40 -20.63 18.03
C VAL A 110 -24.81 -19.81 19.25
N TYR A 111 -24.55 -20.29 20.46
CA TYR A 111 -24.59 -19.48 21.68
C TYR A 111 -23.23 -18.84 21.91
N VAL A 112 -23.17 -17.52 21.84
CA VAL A 112 -21.93 -16.75 21.90
C VAL A 112 -21.72 -16.19 23.31
N ILE A 113 -20.56 -16.47 23.88
CA ILE A 113 -20.01 -15.80 25.07
C ILE A 113 -18.81 -14.99 24.61
N GLY A 114 -18.96 -13.67 24.53
CA GLY A 114 -17.95 -12.76 24.00
C GLY A 114 -18.54 -11.47 23.45
N GLU A 115 -17.68 -10.66 22.84
CA GLU A 115 -17.97 -9.33 22.32
C GLU A 115 -18.21 -9.33 20.79
N ASP A 116 -18.42 -8.13 20.22
CA ASP A 116 -18.74 -7.85 18.81
C ASP A 116 -17.81 -8.51 17.80
N GLY A 117 -16.54 -8.72 18.15
CA GLY A 117 -15.56 -9.36 17.28
C GLY A 117 -15.90 -10.81 16.92
N LEU A 118 -16.61 -11.54 17.79
CA LEU A 118 -17.13 -12.88 17.47
C LEU A 118 -18.40 -12.80 16.61
N GLU A 119 -19.32 -11.92 16.98
CA GLU A 119 -20.63 -11.77 16.35
C GLU A 119 -20.51 -11.35 14.88
N SER A 120 -19.65 -10.36 14.60
CA SER A 120 -19.44 -9.81 13.26
C SER A 120 -18.98 -10.89 12.27
N GLU A 121 -18.12 -11.82 12.70
CA GLU A 121 -17.57 -12.86 11.83
C GLU A 121 -18.60 -13.97 11.57
N LEU A 122 -19.43 -14.32 12.56
CA LEU A 122 -20.58 -15.21 12.35
C LEU A 122 -21.62 -14.59 11.41
N GLN A 123 -21.92 -13.31 11.58
CA GLN A 123 -22.87 -12.58 10.77
C GLN A 123 -22.44 -12.52 9.29
N GLU A 124 -21.16 -12.28 9.02
CA GLU A 124 -20.62 -12.24 7.65
C GLU A 124 -20.73 -13.58 6.91
N LEU A 125 -20.65 -14.69 7.64
CA LEU A 125 -20.82 -16.04 7.09
C LEU A 125 -22.28 -16.52 7.09
N GLY A 126 -23.21 -15.69 7.54
CA GLY A 126 -24.64 -16.03 7.65
C GLY A 126 -24.93 -17.13 8.69
N ILE A 127 -24.04 -17.33 9.67
CA ILE A 127 -24.22 -18.32 10.73
C ILE A 127 -25.16 -17.71 11.79
N SER A 128 -26.26 -18.39 12.07
CA SER A 128 -27.23 -17.92 13.07
C SER A 128 -26.63 -18.02 14.47
N TYR A 129 -26.80 -16.97 15.28
CA TYR A 129 -26.31 -16.95 16.65
C TYR A 129 -27.29 -16.26 17.60
N ILE A 130 -27.11 -16.52 18.89
CA ILE A 130 -27.72 -15.80 19.98
C ILE A 130 -26.61 -15.26 20.90
N ASN A 131 -26.64 -13.96 21.18
CA ASN A 131 -25.85 -13.35 22.24
C ASN A 131 -26.79 -12.70 23.24
N GLN A 132 -26.60 -12.98 24.53
CA GLN A 132 -27.34 -12.38 25.62
C GLN A 132 -26.35 -11.62 26.51
N ARG A 133 -25.89 -10.47 26.01
CA ARG A 133 -24.71 -9.75 26.51
C ARG A 133 -24.74 -9.44 28.00
N ASP A 134 -25.89 -9.10 28.55
CA ASP A 134 -25.99 -8.75 29.97
C ASP A 134 -26.30 -9.96 30.86
N ASP A 135 -27.04 -10.96 30.33
CA ASP A 135 -27.57 -12.15 31.00
C ASP A 135 -27.54 -12.07 32.55
N PRO A 136 -28.27 -11.10 33.13
CA PRO A 136 -28.16 -10.84 34.55
C PRO A 136 -28.76 -12.02 35.31
N LEU A 137 -28.18 -12.34 36.47
CA LEU A 137 -28.89 -13.17 37.43
C LEU A 137 -30.22 -12.46 37.75
N PRO A 138 -31.35 -13.19 37.82
CA PRO A 138 -32.56 -12.66 38.45
C PRO A 138 -32.22 -12.10 39.84
N ASP A 139 -33.01 -11.16 40.37
CA ASP A 139 -32.77 -10.55 41.70
C ASP A 139 -32.54 -11.62 42.80
N GLY A 140 -31.26 -11.94 43.05
CA GLY A 140 -30.84 -13.06 43.90
C GLY A 140 -31.00 -14.46 43.28
N TRP A 141 -30.42 -15.47 43.94
CA TRP A 141 -30.61 -16.87 43.55
C TRP A 141 -32.06 -17.28 43.75
N ASN A 142 -32.75 -17.62 42.65
CA ASN A 142 -34.13 -18.12 42.66
C ASN A 142 -34.21 -19.38 41.78
N GLU A 143 -34.40 -20.53 42.41
CA GLU A 143 -34.38 -21.84 41.73
C GLU A 143 -35.48 -21.99 40.68
N ASP A 144 -36.67 -21.45 40.93
CA ASP A 144 -37.80 -21.53 39.99
C ASP A 144 -37.51 -20.72 38.73
N LYS A 145 -36.98 -19.50 38.87
CA LYS A 145 -36.57 -18.65 37.72
C LYS A 145 -35.40 -19.25 36.95
N ILE A 146 -34.46 -19.89 37.64
CA ILE A 146 -33.35 -20.61 37.01
C ILE A 146 -33.90 -21.80 36.21
N ARG A 147 -34.80 -22.60 36.80
CA ARG A 147 -35.46 -23.70 36.10
C ARG A 147 -36.24 -23.22 34.88
N GLU A 148 -37.03 -22.16 35.02
CA GLU A 148 -37.75 -21.53 33.91
C GLU A 148 -36.80 -21.10 32.79
N THR A 149 -35.64 -20.51 33.13
CA THR A 149 -34.62 -20.14 32.13
C THR A 149 -34.07 -21.36 31.42
N LEU A 150 -33.81 -22.45 32.14
CA LEU A 150 -33.28 -23.69 31.59
C LEU A 150 -34.31 -24.43 30.72
N ASP A 151 -35.58 -24.43 31.11
CA ASP A 151 -36.67 -25.02 30.34
C ASP A 151 -36.92 -24.27 29.02
N ASN A 152 -36.61 -22.97 28.97
CA ASN A 152 -36.82 -22.09 27.82
C ASN A 152 -35.55 -21.82 26.98
N LEU A 153 -34.48 -22.59 27.15
CA LEU A 153 -33.31 -22.48 26.27
C LEU A 153 -33.66 -22.84 24.82
N ASP A 154 -33.12 -22.09 23.86
CA ASP A 154 -33.41 -22.23 22.44
C ASP A 154 -33.02 -23.63 21.94
N PRO A 155 -33.98 -24.45 21.47
CA PRO A 155 -33.71 -25.83 21.07
C PRO A 155 -32.86 -25.93 19.80
N ASP A 156 -32.70 -24.85 19.05
CA ASP A 156 -31.91 -24.84 17.81
C ASP A 156 -30.41 -24.55 18.03
N VAL A 157 -30.01 -24.25 19.26
CA VAL A 157 -28.59 -24.06 19.61
C VAL A 157 -27.88 -25.41 19.69
N ASN A 158 -26.83 -25.58 18.89
CA ASN A 158 -25.97 -26.77 18.90
C ASN A 158 -24.47 -26.44 18.83
N CYS A 159 -24.10 -25.21 19.18
CA CYS A 159 -22.71 -24.80 19.36
C CYS A 159 -22.63 -23.76 20.48
N VAL A 160 -21.67 -23.92 21.39
CA VAL A 160 -21.26 -22.89 22.35
C VAL A 160 -19.91 -22.37 21.92
N MET A 161 -19.84 -21.07 21.65
CA MET A 161 -18.66 -20.37 21.19
C MET A 161 -18.19 -19.37 22.26
N VAL A 162 -16.98 -19.53 22.77
CA VAL A 162 -16.46 -18.74 23.90
C VAL A 162 -15.22 -17.96 23.47
N GLY A 163 -15.27 -16.64 23.65
CA GLY A 163 -14.11 -15.76 23.61
C GLY A 163 -14.04 -14.89 24.86
N PHE A 164 -13.24 -13.83 24.79
CA PHE A 164 -13.12 -12.90 25.91
C PHE A 164 -14.43 -12.13 26.12
N ASP A 165 -14.99 -12.24 27.32
CA ASP A 165 -16.23 -11.59 27.73
C ASP A 165 -16.07 -10.90 29.09
N PRO A 166 -15.91 -9.57 29.15
CA PRO A 166 -15.81 -8.84 30.42
C PRO A 166 -17.12 -8.90 31.23
N ASN A 167 -18.24 -9.26 30.61
CA ASN A 167 -19.55 -9.47 31.23
C ASN A 167 -19.83 -10.97 31.43
N PHE A 168 -18.79 -11.81 31.53
CA PHE A 168 -18.96 -13.22 31.83
C PHE A 168 -19.69 -13.39 33.17
N SER A 169 -20.85 -14.07 33.14
CA SER A 169 -21.74 -14.21 34.28
C SER A 169 -22.02 -15.68 34.58
N TYR A 170 -22.49 -15.95 35.80
CA TYR A 170 -22.95 -17.29 36.18
C TYR A 170 -24.07 -17.78 35.26
N MET A 171 -24.99 -16.90 34.83
CA MET A 171 -26.06 -17.26 33.90
C MET A 171 -25.52 -17.70 32.54
N LYS A 172 -24.55 -16.97 31.98
CA LYS A 172 -23.92 -17.36 30.71
C LYS A 172 -23.25 -18.72 30.81
N MET A 173 -22.48 -18.93 31.87
CA MET A 173 -21.85 -20.22 32.17
C MET A 173 -22.89 -21.34 32.31
N LEU A 174 -23.98 -21.10 33.04
CA LEU A 174 -25.05 -22.06 33.25
C LEU A 174 -25.71 -22.47 31.94
N LYS A 175 -26.06 -21.51 31.07
CA LYS A 175 -26.66 -21.77 29.76
C LYS A 175 -25.70 -22.54 28.86
N ALA A 176 -24.43 -22.11 28.78
CA ALA A 176 -23.40 -22.81 28.02
C ALA A 176 -23.26 -24.28 28.46
N CYS A 177 -23.19 -24.54 29.77
CA CYS A 177 -23.06 -25.90 30.28
C CYS A 177 -24.28 -26.77 29.88
N ASN A 178 -25.50 -26.21 29.97
CA ASN A 178 -26.71 -26.93 29.60
C ASN A 178 -26.82 -27.17 28.10
N TYR A 179 -26.45 -26.20 27.24
CA TYR A 179 -26.37 -26.43 25.79
C TYR A 179 -25.36 -27.54 25.44
N ILE A 180 -24.19 -27.56 26.08
CA ILE A 180 -23.15 -28.57 25.84
C ILE A 180 -23.60 -29.96 26.33
N GLN A 181 -24.32 -30.05 27.46
CA GLN A 181 -24.76 -31.33 28.03
C GLN A 181 -25.99 -31.92 27.31
N ARG A 182 -26.84 -31.08 26.72
CA ARG A 182 -28.08 -31.52 26.02
C ARG A 182 -27.81 -32.46 24.85
N SER A 183 -26.69 -32.29 24.16
CA SER A 183 -26.35 -33.07 22.98
C SER A 183 -24.85 -33.40 22.97
N PRO A 184 -24.46 -34.67 22.78
CA PRO A 184 -23.05 -35.01 22.55
C PRO A 184 -22.49 -34.34 21.29
N ASP A 185 -23.37 -34.05 20.31
CA ASP A 185 -23.02 -33.40 19.04
C ASP A 185 -22.98 -31.87 19.14
N CYS A 186 -23.22 -31.30 20.32
CA CYS A 186 -23.05 -29.87 20.55
C CYS A 186 -21.56 -29.52 20.49
N HIS A 187 -21.23 -28.57 19.62
CA HIS A 187 -19.87 -28.08 19.44
C HIS A 187 -19.49 -27.17 20.61
N PHE A 188 -18.32 -27.38 21.22
CA PHE A 188 -17.73 -26.47 22.19
C PHE A 188 -16.49 -25.86 21.56
N VAL A 189 -16.59 -24.62 21.08
CA VAL A 189 -15.56 -23.93 20.30
C VAL A 189 -15.09 -22.70 21.05
N VAL A 190 -13.79 -22.43 21.07
CA VAL A 190 -13.24 -21.29 21.80
C VAL A 190 -12.23 -20.52 20.95
N SER A 191 -12.20 -19.19 21.11
CA SER A 191 -11.26 -18.33 20.40
C SER A 191 -9.83 -18.66 20.77
N ASP A 192 -9.56 -18.78 22.07
CA ASP A 192 -8.25 -19.02 22.64
C ASP A 192 -8.39 -19.57 24.07
N VAL A 193 -7.27 -19.93 24.69
CA VAL A 193 -7.20 -20.39 26.09
C VAL A 193 -6.19 -19.58 26.89
N ASP A 194 -5.97 -18.33 26.50
CA ASP A 194 -4.99 -17.46 27.13
C ASP A 194 -5.40 -17.15 28.57
N GLY A 195 -4.48 -17.43 29.51
CA GLY A 195 -4.74 -17.26 30.95
C GLY A 195 -4.91 -15.80 31.36
N THR A 196 -4.16 -14.90 30.70
CA THR A 196 -4.08 -13.47 31.01
C THR A 196 -3.82 -12.66 29.74
N PHE A 197 -4.07 -11.33 29.81
CA PHE A 197 -3.63 -10.36 28.80
C PHE A 197 -2.71 -9.29 29.41
N PRO A 198 -1.79 -8.71 28.62
CA PRO A 198 -0.84 -7.71 29.11
C PRO A 198 -1.56 -6.42 29.55
N ALA A 199 -1.40 -6.04 30.81
CA ALA A 199 -1.88 -4.78 31.40
C ALA A 199 -0.70 -3.93 31.94
N LYS A 200 -0.95 -2.69 32.39
CA LYS A 200 0.08 -1.84 33.02
C LYS A 200 0.79 -2.60 34.16
N LYS A 201 2.07 -2.28 34.39
CA LYS A 201 2.97 -2.95 35.35
C LYS A 201 2.26 -3.25 36.69
N ASN A 202 2.29 -4.52 37.12
CA ASN A 202 1.68 -5.07 38.35
C ASN A 202 0.15 -5.30 38.36
N LEU A 203 -0.53 -5.37 37.21
CA LEU A 203 -1.93 -5.79 37.10
C LEU A 203 -2.05 -7.08 36.30
N LEU A 204 -2.72 -8.10 36.86
CA LEU A 204 -3.06 -9.34 36.17
C LEU A 204 -4.56 -9.34 35.88
N LEU A 205 -4.93 -9.34 34.60
CA LEU A 205 -6.32 -9.41 34.17
C LEU A 205 -6.61 -10.80 33.56
N PRO A 206 -7.71 -11.48 33.96
CA PRO A 206 -8.07 -12.79 33.43
C PRO A 206 -8.37 -12.75 31.94
N GLY A 207 -7.75 -13.63 31.14
CA GLY A 207 -8.07 -13.80 29.72
C GLY A 207 -9.29 -14.69 29.46
N THR A 208 -9.39 -15.24 28.26
CA THR A 208 -10.45 -16.19 27.86
C THR A 208 -10.31 -17.53 28.61
N GLY A 209 -9.08 -17.97 28.90
CA GLY A 209 -8.76 -19.26 29.51
C GLY A 209 -9.53 -19.58 30.81
N PRO A 210 -9.61 -18.66 31.79
CA PRO A 210 -10.43 -18.83 32.99
C PRO A 210 -11.93 -19.06 32.71
N MET A 211 -12.52 -18.36 31.74
CA MET A 211 -13.93 -18.54 31.36
C MET A 211 -14.17 -19.92 30.75
N VAL A 212 -13.28 -20.34 29.85
CA VAL A 212 -13.28 -21.68 29.24
C VAL A 212 -13.10 -22.76 30.29
N SER A 213 -12.19 -22.54 31.26
CA SER A 213 -11.92 -23.48 32.35
C SER A 213 -13.13 -23.70 33.24
N ALA A 214 -13.92 -22.64 33.52
CA ALA A 214 -15.15 -22.74 34.30
C ALA A 214 -16.18 -23.68 33.61
N ILE A 215 -16.41 -23.48 32.32
CA ILE A 215 -17.34 -24.31 31.53
C ILE A 215 -16.82 -25.75 31.38
N LYS A 216 -15.52 -25.92 31.09
CA LYS A 216 -14.86 -27.22 30.98
C LYS A 216 -14.97 -28.04 32.27
N THR A 217 -14.76 -27.40 33.42
CA THR A 217 -14.81 -28.08 34.73
C THR A 217 -16.21 -28.64 35.02
N ILE A 218 -17.27 -27.91 34.65
CA ILE A 218 -18.66 -28.32 34.89
C ILE A 218 -19.12 -29.38 33.87
N THR A 219 -18.77 -29.20 32.59
CA THR A 219 -19.24 -30.07 31.51
C THR A 219 -18.41 -31.34 31.35
N GLY A 220 -17.16 -31.36 31.82
CA GLY A 220 -16.20 -32.42 31.54
C GLY A 220 -15.80 -32.52 30.06
N ARG A 221 -16.22 -31.57 29.22
CA ARG A 221 -15.97 -31.55 27.76
C ARG A 221 -14.76 -30.69 27.44
N GLU A 222 -13.88 -31.22 26.59
CA GLU A 222 -12.76 -30.45 26.04
C GLU A 222 -13.25 -29.53 24.90
N PRO A 223 -12.85 -28.25 24.88
CA PRO A 223 -13.16 -27.34 23.78
C PRO A 223 -12.27 -27.59 22.56
N THR A 224 -12.77 -27.22 21.39
CA THR A 224 -11.96 -26.99 20.19
C THR A 224 -11.41 -25.56 20.22
N VAL A 225 -10.11 -25.40 20.41
CA VAL A 225 -9.43 -24.10 20.39
C VAL A 225 -9.10 -23.72 18.96
N CYS A 226 -9.59 -22.60 18.42
CA CYS A 226 -9.34 -22.21 17.03
C CYS A 226 -8.15 -21.24 16.87
N GLY A 227 -7.81 -20.49 17.91
CA GLY A 227 -6.65 -19.58 17.92
C GLY A 227 -5.32 -20.27 18.18
N LYS A 228 -4.27 -19.47 18.34
CA LYS A 228 -2.91 -19.91 18.68
C LYS A 228 -2.95 -20.62 20.04
N PRO A 229 -2.30 -21.79 20.21
CA PRO A 229 -1.28 -22.42 19.36
C PRO A 229 -1.81 -23.51 18.39
N ASN A 230 -3.07 -23.49 17.97
CA ASN A 230 -3.63 -24.51 17.08
C ASN A 230 -3.11 -24.36 15.63
N PRO A 231 -2.56 -25.41 14.98
CA PRO A 231 -2.17 -25.38 13.57
C PRO A 231 -3.26 -24.94 12.59
N PHE A 232 -4.53 -25.08 12.95
CA PHE A 232 -5.68 -24.57 12.20
C PHE A 232 -5.52 -23.10 11.80
N VAL A 233 -4.84 -22.28 12.62
CA VAL A 233 -4.49 -20.90 12.29
C VAL A 233 -3.68 -20.82 11.00
N PHE A 234 -2.61 -21.60 10.92
CA PHE A 234 -1.72 -21.60 9.75
C PHE A 234 -2.38 -22.25 8.54
N GLU A 235 -3.15 -23.33 8.74
CA GLU A 235 -3.93 -23.95 7.66
C GLU A 235 -4.92 -22.96 7.05
N THR A 236 -5.62 -22.19 7.88
CA THR A 236 -6.55 -21.14 7.42
C THR A 236 -5.80 -20.07 6.64
N ILE A 237 -4.63 -19.63 7.12
CA ILE A 237 -3.77 -18.68 6.41
C ILE A 237 -3.36 -19.23 5.04
N GLN A 238 -2.96 -20.50 4.93
CA GLN A 238 -2.59 -21.11 3.65
C GLN A 238 -3.78 -21.26 2.69
N ARG A 239 -5.01 -21.43 3.20
CA ARG A 239 -6.22 -21.43 2.37
C ARG A 239 -6.50 -20.04 1.79
N ILE A 240 -6.27 -18.98 2.57
CA ILE A 240 -6.48 -17.58 2.15
C ILE A 240 -5.35 -17.10 1.24
N PHE A 241 -4.11 -17.51 1.55
CA PHE A 241 -2.89 -17.14 0.84
C PHE A 241 -2.13 -18.40 0.42
N PRO A 242 -2.52 -19.04 -0.71
CA PRO A 242 -1.91 -20.28 -1.18
C PRO A 242 -0.42 -20.21 -1.46
N GLU A 243 0.13 -19.00 -1.65
CA GLU A 243 1.56 -18.75 -1.83
C GLU A 243 2.38 -18.83 -0.52
N VAL A 244 1.73 -18.89 0.65
CA VAL A 244 2.41 -18.94 1.95
C VAL A 244 2.98 -20.34 2.21
N VAL A 245 4.32 -20.41 2.27
CA VAL A 245 5.08 -21.64 2.51
C VAL A 245 5.69 -21.63 3.91
N GLY A 246 5.47 -22.69 4.69
CA GLY A 246 5.90 -22.77 6.10
C GLY A 246 7.40 -22.55 6.32
N GLU A 247 8.26 -23.21 5.53
CA GLU A 247 9.73 -23.06 5.60
C GLU A 247 10.23 -21.64 5.30
N ARG A 248 9.39 -20.86 4.60
CA ARG A 248 9.60 -19.46 4.20
C ARG A 248 8.79 -18.50 5.07
N THR A 249 8.29 -18.95 6.21
CA THR A 249 7.45 -18.14 7.10
C THR A 249 8.08 -18.04 8.48
N ILE A 250 7.99 -16.85 9.08
CA ILE A 250 8.40 -16.61 10.46
C ILE A 250 7.20 -16.17 11.30
N MET A 251 7.02 -16.76 12.48
CA MET A 251 6.08 -16.31 13.51
C MET A 251 6.82 -15.40 14.50
N ILE A 252 6.38 -14.16 14.61
CA ILE A 252 6.86 -13.15 15.57
C ILE A 252 5.83 -13.03 16.69
N GLY A 253 6.23 -13.27 17.93
CA GLY A 253 5.35 -13.23 19.08
C GLY A 253 6.07 -12.95 20.40
N ASP A 254 5.34 -12.60 21.44
CA ASP A 254 5.87 -12.37 22.79
C ASP A 254 5.61 -13.55 23.73
N ARG A 255 4.75 -14.51 23.33
CA ARG A 255 4.28 -15.58 24.21
C ARG A 255 4.63 -16.97 23.68
N ALA A 256 5.35 -17.75 24.49
CA ALA A 256 5.90 -19.04 24.06
C ALA A 256 4.83 -20.12 23.84
N ASN A 257 3.88 -20.24 24.77
CA ASN A 257 2.83 -21.25 24.74
C ASN A 257 1.70 -20.97 23.74
N SER A 258 1.72 -19.83 23.05
CA SER A 258 0.81 -19.48 21.95
C SER A 258 1.57 -19.31 20.63
N ASP A 259 2.40 -18.27 20.51
CA ASP A 259 3.01 -17.86 19.25
C ASP A 259 4.16 -18.77 18.84
N ILE A 260 5.12 -18.98 19.75
CA ILE A 260 6.28 -19.81 19.46
C ILE A 260 5.87 -21.27 19.29
N LEU A 261 4.93 -21.73 20.11
CA LEU A 261 4.37 -23.06 20.00
C LEU A 261 3.58 -23.25 18.69
N LEU A 262 2.82 -22.26 18.22
CA LEU A 262 2.20 -22.29 16.89
C LEU A 262 3.28 -22.45 15.81
N GLY A 263 4.28 -21.56 15.84
CA GLY A 263 5.35 -21.56 14.84
C GLY A 263 6.07 -22.90 14.78
N ASN A 264 6.43 -23.46 15.93
CA ASN A 264 7.12 -24.74 16.03
C ASN A 264 6.26 -25.90 15.53
N ARG A 265 4.97 -25.95 15.89
CA ARG A 265 4.04 -26.99 15.42
C ARG A 265 3.81 -26.95 13.91
N CYS A 266 3.92 -25.77 13.31
CA CYS A 266 3.71 -25.58 11.87
C CYS A 266 5.02 -25.58 11.06
N GLY A 267 6.16 -25.88 11.69
CA GLY A 267 7.47 -25.87 11.02
C GLY A 267 7.94 -24.49 10.57
N LEU A 268 7.41 -23.42 11.16
CA LEU A 268 7.79 -22.04 10.88
C LEU A 268 9.06 -21.69 11.63
N LYS A 269 9.74 -20.65 11.16
CA LYS A 269 10.74 -19.96 12.00
C LYS A 269 10.02 -19.19 13.09
N THR A 270 10.69 -18.97 14.21
CA THR A 270 10.12 -18.25 15.35
C THR A 270 11.06 -17.16 15.85
N LEU A 271 10.53 -15.95 16.01
CA LEU A 271 11.22 -14.82 16.64
C LEU A 271 10.41 -14.39 17.86
N MET A 272 10.99 -14.54 19.05
CA MET A 272 10.39 -14.01 20.27
C MET A 272 10.82 -12.57 20.51
N VAL A 273 9.87 -11.69 20.86
CA VAL A 273 10.15 -10.34 21.33
C VAL A 273 10.07 -10.25 22.85
N GLY A 274 10.92 -9.43 23.48
CA GLY A 274 10.98 -9.26 24.93
C GLY A 274 10.01 -8.23 25.53
N THR A 275 9.10 -7.66 24.72
CA THR A 275 8.20 -6.56 25.13
C THR A 275 6.90 -7.00 25.80
N GLY A 276 6.61 -8.30 25.82
CA GLY A 276 5.35 -8.85 26.32
C GLY A 276 5.51 -9.87 27.45
N CYS A 277 4.89 -11.04 27.31
CA CYS A 277 4.66 -12.00 28.39
C CYS A 277 5.90 -12.79 28.80
N HIS A 278 6.74 -13.14 27.84
CA HIS A 278 7.97 -13.91 28.09
C HIS A 278 9.19 -13.16 27.55
N ASN A 279 10.37 -13.55 28.02
CA ASN A 279 11.65 -12.90 27.73
C ASN A 279 12.77 -13.95 27.65
N MET A 280 14.01 -13.50 27.42
CA MET A 280 15.16 -14.39 27.29
C MET A 280 15.40 -15.31 28.50
N GLU A 281 15.11 -14.86 29.73
CA GLU A 281 15.27 -15.70 30.92
C GLU A 281 14.34 -16.92 30.88
N HIS A 282 13.10 -16.74 30.43
CA HIS A 282 12.17 -17.84 30.23
C HIS A 282 12.65 -18.81 29.15
N ILE A 283 13.18 -18.30 28.03
CA ILE A 283 13.76 -19.12 26.96
C ILE A 283 14.88 -20.01 27.52
N GLN A 284 15.80 -19.43 28.30
CA GLN A 284 16.90 -20.17 28.92
C GLN A 284 16.41 -21.26 29.89
N GLN A 285 15.34 -21.00 30.64
CA GLN A 285 14.71 -21.99 31.52
C GLN A 285 14.12 -23.16 30.73
N TRP A 286 13.43 -22.90 29.61
CA TRP A 286 12.87 -23.96 28.77
C TRP A 286 13.95 -24.78 28.05
N GLN A 287 15.00 -24.13 27.56
CA GLN A 287 16.17 -24.80 26.99
C GLN A 287 16.83 -25.74 28.01
N THR A 288 17.02 -25.28 29.25
CA THR A 288 17.61 -26.09 30.33
C THR A 288 16.70 -27.24 30.74
N SER A 289 15.38 -27.04 30.67
CA SER A 289 14.38 -28.03 31.06
C SER A 289 13.96 -28.98 29.91
N GLY A 290 14.56 -28.86 28.72
CA GLY A 290 14.25 -29.69 27.56
C GLY A 290 12.87 -29.46 26.93
N GLN A 291 12.28 -28.28 27.13
CA GLN A 291 10.98 -27.89 26.55
C GLN A 291 11.17 -27.22 25.18
N ASP A 292 11.77 -27.95 24.23
CA ASP A 292 12.19 -27.43 22.92
C ASP A 292 11.05 -26.77 22.11
N ASP A 293 9.80 -27.22 22.29
CA ASP A 293 8.61 -26.67 21.64
C ASP A 293 8.27 -25.24 22.08
N LEU A 294 8.80 -24.79 23.22
CA LEU A 294 8.62 -23.42 23.73
C LEU A 294 9.82 -22.52 23.40
N VAL A 295 10.90 -23.08 22.86
CA VAL A 295 12.12 -22.34 22.54
C VAL A 295 12.00 -21.74 21.14
N ALA A 296 12.19 -20.43 21.03
CA ALA A 296 12.20 -19.71 19.76
C ALA A 296 13.52 -19.92 18.99
N ASN A 297 13.52 -19.80 17.66
CA ASN A 297 14.75 -19.81 16.87
C ASN A 297 15.58 -18.55 17.13
N PHE A 298 14.90 -17.40 17.21
CA PHE A 298 15.51 -16.09 17.40
C PHE A 298 14.85 -15.32 18.54
N TYR A 299 15.60 -14.39 19.11
CA TYR A 299 15.10 -13.43 20.10
C TYR A 299 15.53 -12.00 19.74
N VAL A 300 14.68 -11.03 20.06
CA VAL A 300 15.03 -9.60 20.05
C VAL A 300 14.32 -8.90 21.20
N GLU A 301 14.95 -7.89 21.81
CA GLU A 301 14.37 -7.18 22.97
C GLU A 301 13.02 -6.51 22.64
N SER A 302 12.92 -5.88 21.46
CA SER A 302 11.67 -5.36 20.92
C SER A 302 11.68 -5.45 19.40
N LEU A 303 10.50 -5.49 18.78
CA LEU A 303 10.41 -5.50 17.32
C LEU A 303 11.10 -4.26 16.71
N GLY A 304 11.01 -3.09 17.36
CA GLY A 304 11.68 -1.87 16.94
C GLY A 304 13.21 -1.93 16.94
N LYS A 305 13.86 -2.95 17.52
CA LYS A 305 15.32 -3.09 17.43
C LYS A 305 15.79 -3.60 16.06
N ILE A 306 14.92 -4.20 15.25
CA ILE A 306 15.31 -4.72 13.93
C ILE A 306 15.73 -3.59 12.96
N ILE A 307 15.30 -2.35 13.22
CA ILE A 307 15.71 -1.16 12.44
C ILE A 307 17.00 -0.52 12.95
N SER A 308 17.65 -1.08 13.98
CA SER A 308 18.90 -0.53 14.51
C SER A 308 20.01 -0.56 13.45
N SER A 309 20.91 0.43 13.50
CA SER A 309 21.99 0.58 12.51
C SER A 309 22.88 -0.67 12.39
N HIS A 310 23.13 -1.37 13.50
CA HIS A 310 23.85 -2.65 13.52
C HIS A 310 23.16 -3.73 12.66
N ILE A 311 21.87 -3.96 12.88
CA ILE A 311 21.09 -4.94 12.13
C ILE A 311 20.92 -4.50 10.67
N MET A 312 20.68 -3.21 10.43
CA MET A 312 20.51 -2.68 9.08
C MET A 312 21.79 -2.68 8.24
N SER A 313 22.98 -2.69 8.86
CA SER A 313 24.28 -2.73 8.15
C SER A 313 24.53 -4.02 7.37
N GLY A 314 23.80 -5.11 7.68
CA GLY A 314 23.91 -6.40 6.99
C GLY A 314 23.04 -6.55 5.73
N TYR A 315 22.20 -5.55 5.41
CA TYR A 315 21.38 -5.52 4.19
C TYR A 315 22.04 -4.58 3.17
N PRO A 316 22.11 -4.91 1.85
CA PRO A 316 22.91 -4.11 0.91
C PRO A 316 22.40 -2.66 0.87
N GLN A 317 23.22 -1.74 1.40
CA GLN A 317 22.95 -0.30 1.52
C GLN A 317 23.91 0.55 0.67
N THR A 318 24.67 -0.05 -0.24
CA THR A 318 25.55 0.69 -1.16
C THR A 318 25.26 0.35 -2.61
N CYS A 319 25.08 1.40 -3.40
CA CYS A 319 24.95 1.35 -4.84
C CYS A 319 26.29 1.01 -5.48
N GLN A 320 26.29 -0.01 -6.32
CA GLN A 320 27.45 -0.46 -7.07
C GLN A 320 27.52 0.25 -8.42
N GLU A 321 28.66 0.86 -8.73
CA GLU A 321 28.88 1.45 -10.05
C GLU A 321 29.34 0.35 -11.01
N LEU A 322 28.51 0.01 -12.00
CA LEU A 322 28.81 -1.08 -12.94
C LEU A 322 30.09 -0.83 -13.73
N ALA A 323 30.41 0.43 -14.02
CA ALA A 323 31.65 0.82 -14.71
C ALA A 323 32.93 0.52 -13.92
N LYS A 324 32.84 0.24 -12.61
CA LYS A 324 33.97 -0.12 -11.75
C LYS A 324 34.09 -1.62 -11.49
N LEU A 325 33.14 -2.41 -11.97
CA LEU A 325 33.13 -3.86 -11.77
C LEU A 325 34.06 -4.56 -12.75
N SER A 326 34.60 -5.70 -12.33
CA SER A 326 35.36 -6.58 -13.22
C SER A 326 34.44 -7.23 -14.27
N PRO A 327 34.98 -7.70 -15.41
CA PRO A 327 34.17 -8.38 -16.43
C PRO A 327 33.37 -9.57 -15.89
N ALA A 328 33.93 -10.33 -14.93
CA ALA A 328 33.23 -11.45 -14.30
C ALA A 328 32.04 -10.99 -13.44
N GLU A 329 32.16 -9.85 -12.76
CA GLU A 329 31.08 -9.27 -11.96
C GLU A 329 29.98 -8.66 -12.84
N VAL A 330 30.35 -8.02 -13.95
CA VAL A 330 29.40 -7.56 -14.97
C VAL A 330 28.63 -8.74 -15.57
N GLN A 331 29.30 -9.85 -15.89
CA GLN A 331 28.63 -11.06 -16.36
C GLN A 331 27.66 -11.61 -15.31
N LYS A 332 28.08 -11.68 -14.04
CA LYS A 332 27.20 -12.11 -12.94
C LYS A 332 25.97 -11.20 -12.79
N PHE A 333 26.15 -9.89 -12.94
CA PHE A 333 25.04 -8.94 -13.00
C PHE A 333 24.09 -9.27 -14.16
N MET A 334 24.61 -9.47 -15.37
CA MET A 334 23.79 -9.83 -16.54
C MET A 334 23.04 -11.17 -16.38
N ASP A 335 23.62 -12.14 -15.66
CA ASP A 335 23.01 -13.46 -15.43
C ASP A 335 21.91 -13.42 -14.33
N SER A 336 21.90 -12.37 -13.51
CA SER A 336 20.98 -12.22 -12.38
C SER A 336 19.53 -11.93 -12.77
N PHE A 337 19.29 -11.42 -13.98
CA PHE A 337 17.96 -11.10 -14.49
C PHE A 337 17.73 -11.71 -15.88
N ASP A 338 16.49 -12.02 -16.23
CA ASP A 338 16.06 -12.39 -17.58
C ASP A 338 15.04 -11.41 -18.18
N THR A 339 14.55 -10.47 -17.37
CA THR A 339 13.56 -9.48 -17.76
C THR A 339 14.06 -8.08 -17.44
N VAL A 340 13.84 -7.14 -18.35
CA VAL A 340 14.21 -5.73 -18.23
C VAL A 340 12.94 -4.91 -18.33
N MET A 341 12.66 -4.13 -17.30
CA MET A 341 11.72 -3.02 -17.34
C MET A 341 12.53 -1.74 -17.40
N THR A 342 12.31 -0.91 -18.41
CA THR A 342 13.07 0.33 -18.58
C THR A 342 12.13 1.51 -18.66
N ASP A 343 12.44 2.57 -17.91
CA ASP A 343 11.90 3.88 -18.23
C ASP A 343 12.35 4.31 -19.64
N CYS A 344 11.66 5.30 -20.18
CA CYS A 344 11.80 5.79 -21.54
C CYS A 344 12.42 7.20 -21.58
N ASP A 345 11.76 8.16 -20.96
CA ASP A 345 12.09 9.59 -21.06
C ASP A 345 13.16 9.92 -20.02
N GLY A 346 14.41 10.17 -20.45
CA GLY A 346 15.55 10.33 -19.54
C GLY A 346 16.45 9.10 -19.46
N VAL A 347 15.99 7.94 -19.93
CA VAL A 347 16.79 6.69 -20.03
C VAL A 347 17.13 6.32 -21.47
N LEU A 348 16.13 6.30 -22.36
CA LEU A 348 16.28 5.86 -23.76
C LEU A 348 16.35 7.05 -24.72
N TRP A 349 15.58 8.10 -24.43
CA TRP A 349 15.49 9.30 -25.26
C TRP A 349 15.16 10.55 -24.44
N MET A 350 15.33 11.70 -25.08
CA MET A 350 14.79 12.98 -24.64
C MET A 350 13.98 13.60 -25.77
N GLY A 351 12.67 13.72 -25.58
CA GLY A 351 11.74 14.09 -26.66
C GLY A 351 11.80 13.07 -27.80
N ASP A 352 12.07 13.52 -29.03
CA ASP A 352 12.17 12.66 -30.22
C ASP A 352 13.63 12.30 -30.60
N ARG A 353 14.57 12.43 -29.67
CA ARG A 353 15.98 12.09 -29.89
C ARG A 353 16.41 10.97 -28.96
N ALA A 354 16.78 9.82 -29.53
CA ALA A 354 17.37 8.71 -28.79
C ALA A 354 18.75 9.09 -28.26
N PHE A 355 19.10 8.60 -27.07
CA PHE A 355 20.48 8.68 -26.58
C PHE A 355 21.38 7.74 -27.36
N ASP A 356 22.60 8.21 -27.67
CA ASP A 356 23.58 7.45 -28.43
C ASP A 356 23.86 6.09 -27.78
N GLY A 357 23.67 5.02 -28.55
CA GLY A 357 23.92 3.64 -28.11
C GLY A 357 22.81 2.98 -27.28
N ALA A 358 21.79 3.72 -26.82
CA ALA A 358 20.69 3.14 -26.04
C ALA A 358 19.94 2.05 -26.81
N ALA A 359 19.61 2.30 -28.09
CA ALA A 359 18.96 1.31 -28.95
C ALA A 359 19.81 0.05 -29.15
N LYS A 360 21.14 0.19 -29.25
CA LYS A 360 22.06 -0.96 -29.35
C LYS A 360 22.00 -1.82 -28.10
N MET A 361 21.96 -1.20 -26.92
CA MET A 361 21.86 -1.94 -25.66
C MET A 361 20.52 -2.67 -25.53
N ILE A 362 19.40 -2.04 -25.91
CA ILE A 362 18.09 -2.69 -25.94
C ILE A 362 18.06 -3.89 -26.91
N CYS A 363 18.63 -3.74 -28.11
CA CYS A 363 18.80 -4.87 -29.04
C CYS A 363 19.68 -5.97 -28.43
N LYS A 364 20.77 -5.59 -27.74
CA LYS A 364 21.65 -6.55 -27.08
C LYS A 364 20.95 -7.33 -25.97
N PHE A 365 20.09 -6.71 -25.17
CA PHE A 365 19.25 -7.43 -24.21
C PHE A 365 18.41 -8.51 -24.89
N ARG A 366 17.76 -8.18 -26.01
CA ARG A 366 16.96 -9.16 -26.78
C ARG A 366 17.83 -10.27 -27.39
N GLU A 367 19.00 -9.95 -27.93
CA GLU A 367 19.96 -10.95 -28.43
C GLU A 367 20.40 -11.93 -27.35
N LEU A 368 20.51 -11.47 -26.10
CA LEU A 368 20.83 -12.29 -24.93
C LEU A 368 19.60 -13.04 -24.37
N GLY A 369 18.48 -13.04 -25.09
CA GLY A 369 17.25 -13.72 -24.70
C GLY A 369 16.47 -13.04 -23.56
N LYS A 370 16.79 -11.78 -23.23
CA LYS A 370 16.08 -11.04 -22.20
C LYS A 370 14.76 -10.50 -22.73
N LYS A 371 13.71 -10.53 -21.91
CA LYS A 371 12.45 -9.83 -22.18
C LYS A 371 12.60 -8.34 -21.87
N VAL A 372 11.99 -7.47 -22.67
CA VAL A 372 12.11 -6.01 -22.49
C VAL A 372 10.72 -5.38 -22.48
N PHE A 373 10.44 -4.60 -21.43
CA PHE A 373 9.22 -3.81 -21.28
C PHE A 373 9.57 -2.32 -21.12
N PHE A 374 8.95 -1.48 -21.93
CA PHE A 374 9.07 -0.03 -21.89
C PHE A 374 8.01 0.54 -20.95
N CYS A 375 8.43 1.02 -19.78
CA CYS A 375 7.55 1.41 -18.68
C CYS A 375 7.59 2.93 -18.46
N THR A 376 6.57 3.67 -18.90
CA THR A 376 6.61 5.14 -18.93
C THR A 376 5.47 5.79 -18.16
N ASN A 377 5.80 6.83 -17.39
CA ASN A 377 4.80 7.68 -16.72
C ASN A 377 4.12 8.68 -17.67
N ASN A 378 4.59 8.80 -18.91
CA ASN A 378 4.10 9.78 -19.86
C ASN A 378 2.77 9.34 -20.50
N SER A 379 1.68 10.03 -20.14
CA SER A 379 0.33 9.76 -20.62
C SER A 379 -0.02 10.47 -21.93
N THR A 380 0.95 11.10 -22.61
CA THR A 380 0.68 11.85 -23.85
C THR A 380 0.41 10.99 -25.09
N LYS A 381 0.69 9.68 -24.99
CA LYS A 381 0.70 8.73 -26.11
C LYS A 381 0.02 7.43 -25.72
N SER A 382 -0.60 6.79 -26.69
CA SER A 382 -1.06 5.41 -26.58
C SER A 382 0.11 4.44 -26.77
N ARG A 383 -0.12 3.16 -26.47
CA ARG A 383 0.81 2.07 -26.79
C ARG A 383 1.10 2.00 -28.29
N ALA A 384 0.11 2.29 -29.14
CA ALA A 384 0.30 2.33 -30.59
C ALA A 384 1.32 3.40 -30.99
N ASP A 385 1.18 4.63 -30.46
CA ASP A 385 2.11 5.73 -30.72
C ASP A 385 3.51 5.42 -30.22
N TYR A 386 3.64 4.78 -29.04
CA TYR A 386 4.93 4.37 -28.51
C TYR A 386 5.59 3.29 -29.36
N VAL A 387 4.83 2.32 -29.88
CA VAL A 387 5.37 1.33 -30.83
C VAL A 387 5.94 2.01 -32.07
N GLU A 388 5.24 3.00 -32.64
CA GLU A 388 5.74 3.75 -33.78
C GLU A 388 7.00 4.56 -33.44
N LYS A 389 7.01 5.21 -32.27
CA LYS A 389 8.18 5.96 -31.77
C LYS A 389 9.38 5.04 -31.57
N CYS A 390 9.21 3.91 -30.89
CA CYS A 390 10.28 2.94 -30.65
C CYS A 390 10.84 2.37 -31.97
N LYS A 391 9.98 2.10 -32.97
CA LYS A 391 10.42 1.72 -34.32
C LYS A 391 11.25 2.81 -34.99
N LYS A 392 10.76 4.06 -34.98
CA LYS A 392 11.45 5.21 -35.60
C LYS A 392 12.83 5.47 -34.97
N LEU A 393 12.95 5.27 -33.67
CA LEU A 393 14.19 5.49 -32.91
C LEU A 393 15.12 4.25 -32.87
N GLY A 394 14.74 3.15 -33.52
CA GLY A 394 15.58 1.95 -33.63
C GLY A 394 15.52 1.00 -32.43
N PHE A 395 14.61 1.22 -31.48
CA PHE A 395 14.37 0.30 -30.35
C PHE A 395 13.49 -0.89 -30.75
N GLY A 396 12.68 -0.77 -31.80
CA GLY A 396 11.73 -1.80 -32.22
C GLY A 396 10.64 -2.07 -31.19
N GLY A 397 10.10 -3.28 -31.19
CA GLY A 397 9.12 -3.74 -30.21
C GLY A 397 7.65 -3.67 -30.64
N ASN A 398 6.78 -4.16 -29.77
CA ASN A 398 5.34 -4.32 -30.01
C ASN A 398 4.48 -3.81 -28.83
N LYS A 399 3.15 -3.84 -28.96
CA LYS A 399 2.22 -3.27 -27.96
C LYS A 399 2.31 -3.95 -26.59
N ASP A 400 2.59 -5.26 -26.54
CA ASP A 400 2.70 -6.01 -25.28
C ASP A 400 3.96 -5.61 -24.49
N GLU A 401 4.97 -5.07 -25.18
CA GLU A 401 6.18 -4.52 -24.55
C GLU A 401 5.98 -3.09 -24.02
N ILE A 402 4.87 -2.40 -24.30
CA ILE A 402 4.65 -1.01 -23.84
C ILE A 402 3.70 -0.97 -22.64
N ILE A 403 4.23 -0.55 -21.49
CA ILE A 403 3.47 -0.37 -20.25
C ILE A 403 3.43 1.13 -19.92
N GLY A 404 2.47 1.83 -20.53
CA GLY A 404 2.25 3.27 -20.34
C GLY A 404 1.09 3.57 -19.38
N THR A 405 1.14 4.71 -18.69
CA THR A 405 0.12 5.10 -17.72
C THR A 405 -1.28 5.31 -18.30
N SER A 406 -1.38 5.69 -19.58
CA SER A 406 -2.66 5.73 -20.31
C SER A 406 -3.32 4.34 -20.39
N TYR A 407 -2.51 3.32 -20.71
CA TYR A 407 -2.96 1.93 -20.79
C TYR A 407 -3.34 1.37 -19.42
N LEU A 408 -2.59 1.71 -18.37
CA LEU A 408 -2.92 1.31 -17.00
C LEU A 408 -4.27 1.90 -16.55
N ALA A 409 -4.52 3.19 -16.82
CA ALA A 409 -5.78 3.82 -16.47
C ALA A 409 -6.98 3.15 -17.18
N ALA A 410 -6.85 2.83 -18.47
CA ALA A 410 -7.89 2.12 -19.22
C ALA A 410 -8.10 0.68 -18.70
N THR A 411 -7.01 -0.04 -18.42
CA THR A 411 -7.07 -1.41 -17.89
C THR A 411 -7.68 -1.46 -16.49
N TYR A 412 -7.34 -0.52 -15.62
CA TYR A 412 -7.90 -0.40 -14.28
C TYR A 412 -9.42 -0.22 -14.32
N LEU A 413 -9.92 0.71 -15.15
CA LEU A 413 -11.36 0.92 -15.30
C LEU A 413 -12.07 -0.29 -15.93
N LYS A 414 -11.41 -0.97 -16.88
CA LYS A 414 -11.92 -2.21 -17.47
C LYS A 414 -12.04 -3.32 -16.42
N ASP A 415 -11.03 -3.50 -15.58
CA ASP A 415 -11.00 -4.52 -14.52
C ASP A 415 -12.05 -4.23 -13.42
N MET A 416 -12.33 -2.95 -13.15
CA MET A 416 -13.45 -2.52 -12.32
C MET A 416 -14.82 -2.73 -12.99
N ASN A 417 -14.86 -3.19 -14.25
CA ASN A 417 -16.06 -3.32 -15.07
C ASN A 417 -16.85 -2.00 -15.16
N TYR A 418 -16.14 -0.87 -15.28
CA TYR A 418 -16.76 0.45 -15.40
C TYR A 418 -17.60 0.56 -16.69
N LYS A 419 -18.82 1.11 -16.59
CA LYS A 419 -19.80 1.21 -17.70
C LYS A 419 -20.23 2.64 -18.06
N GLY A 420 -19.61 3.65 -17.46
CA GLY A 420 -19.94 5.06 -17.68
C GLY A 420 -19.03 5.75 -18.68
N THR A 421 -19.34 7.03 -18.94
CA THR A 421 -18.44 7.95 -19.64
C THR A 421 -17.44 8.55 -18.65
N VAL A 422 -16.16 8.62 -19.03
CA VAL A 422 -15.07 9.19 -18.23
C VAL A 422 -14.81 10.64 -18.63
N TYR A 423 -14.66 11.53 -17.65
CA TYR A 423 -14.13 12.87 -17.87
C TYR A 423 -12.61 12.85 -17.77
N VAL A 424 -11.92 13.12 -18.87
CA VAL A 424 -10.46 13.09 -18.94
C VAL A 424 -9.94 14.52 -18.96
N VAL A 425 -9.11 14.86 -17.98
CA VAL A 425 -8.18 16.00 -18.06
C VAL A 425 -6.87 15.43 -18.58
N GLY A 426 -6.62 15.56 -19.87
CA GLY A 426 -5.53 14.86 -20.54
C GLY A 426 -5.50 15.05 -22.04
N THR A 427 -4.62 14.29 -22.70
CA THR A 427 -4.45 14.28 -24.17
C THR A 427 -4.97 13.00 -24.81
N ASN A 428 -4.89 12.91 -26.15
CA ASN A 428 -5.43 11.79 -26.94
C ASN A 428 -4.85 10.43 -26.56
N GLY A 429 -3.62 10.34 -26.02
CA GLY A 429 -3.05 9.05 -25.62
C GLY A 429 -3.91 8.29 -24.60
N VAL A 430 -4.59 9.00 -23.70
CA VAL A 430 -5.57 8.40 -22.76
C VAL A 430 -6.86 8.01 -23.50
N LYS A 431 -7.31 8.85 -24.44
CA LYS A 431 -8.49 8.57 -25.27
C LYS A 431 -8.36 7.24 -26.00
N ASP A 432 -7.25 7.06 -26.68
CA ASP A 432 -7.05 5.95 -27.61
C ASP A 432 -7.03 4.62 -26.85
N GLU A 433 -6.44 4.58 -25.65
CA GLU A 433 -6.47 3.40 -24.78
C GLU A 433 -7.87 3.13 -24.19
N LEU A 434 -8.65 4.17 -23.86
CA LEU A 434 -10.04 4.01 -23.40
C LEU A 434 -10.94 3.49 -24.53
N ASP A 435 -10.76 4.00 -25.75
CA ASP A 435 -11.46 3.52 -26.94
C ASP A 435 -11.17 2.03 -27.19
N GLU A 436 -9.92 1.58 -27.03
CA GLU A 436 -9.54 0.16 -27.18
C GLU A 436 -10.28 -0.78 -26.21
N VAL A 437 -10.63 -0.29 -25.02
CA VAL A 437 -11.40 -1.07 -24.03
C VAL A 437 -12.90 -0.78 -24.06
N GLY A 438 -13.37 0.05 -24.99
CA GLY A 438 -14.78 0.37 -25.18
C GLY A 438 -15.36 1.29 -24.11
N ILE A 439 -14.53 2.14 -23.47
CA ILE A 439 -14.98 3.10 -22.46
C ILE A 439 -15.07 4.50 -23.11
N PRO A 440 -16.27 5.09 -23.21
CA PRO A 440 -16.42 6.43 -23.77
C PRO A 440 -15.79 7.48 -22.86
N CYS A 441 -15.23 8.54 -23.45
CA CYS A 441 -14.69 9.66 -22.68
C CYS A 441 -14.96 11.03 -23.32
N ILE A 442 -14.93 12.07 -22.48
CA ILE A 442 -15.05 13.48 -22.84
C ILE A 442 -13.95 14.30 -22.13
N GLY A 443 -13.80 15.58 -22.47
CA GLY A 443 -12.87 16.50 -21.78
C GLY A 443 -11.49 16.67 -22.44
N ILE A 444 -11.16 15.80 -23.40
CA ILE A 444 -9.90 15.87 -24.17
C ILE A 444 -9.95 16.99 -25.22
N GLY A 445 -8.83 17.67 -25.41
CA GLY A 445 -8.72 18.81 -26.33
C GLY A 445 -9.20 20.13 -25.71
N ASN A 446 -9.44 21.15 -26.53
CA ASN A 446 -9.91 22.45 -26.05
C ASN A 446 -11.35 22.36 -25.55
N CYS A 447 -11.59 22.72 -24.29
CA CYS A 447 -12.90 23.21 -23.87
C CYS A 447 -13.12 24.59 -24.50
N GLU A 448 -14.37 25.00 -24.79
CA GLU A 448 -14.71 26.36 -25.24
C GLU A 448 -13.91 27.39 -24.42
N PRO A 449 -12.87 28.02 -24.99
CA PRO A 449 -12.02 28.89 -24.20
C PRO A 449 -12.80 30.15 -23.85
N LEU A 450 -12.64 30.65 -22.62
CA LEU A 450 -13.02 32.03 -22.33
C LEU A 450 -12.14 33.02 -23.11
N VAL A 451 -10.90 32.61 -23.47
CA VAL A 451 -9.95 33.31 -24.37
C VAL A 451 -9.09 32.28 -25.13
N LYS A 452 -8.82 32.47 -26.43
CA LYS A 452 -7.91 31.61 -27.21
C LYS A 452 -6.46 32.05 -27.01
N VAL A 453 -5.65 31.21 -26.36
CA VAL A 453 -4.19 31.42 -26.21
C VAL A 453 -3.44 30.33 -27.00
N ASP A 454 -2.45 30.73 -27.81
CA ASP A 454 -1.53 29.78 -28.47
C ASP A 454 -0.38 29.45 -27.51
N GLU A 455 -0.54 28.35 -26.77
CA GLU A 455 0.45 27.96 -25.76
C GLU A 455 1.80 27.53 -26.35
N GLN A 456 1.81 26.96 -27.56
CA GLN A 456 3.07 26.60 -28.22
C GLN A 456 3.85 27.85 -28.60
N PHE A 457 3.16 28.92 -28.97
CA PHE A 457 3.78 30.22 -29.18
C PHE A 457 4.36 30.78 -27.88
N VAL A 458 3.62 30.74 -26.76
CA VAL A 458 4.10 31.24 -25.46
C VAL A 458 5.37 30.49 -25.04
N ILE A 459 5.36 29.15 -25.06
CA ILE A 459 6.52 28.36 -24.62
C ILE A 459 7.73 28.57 -25.54
N ARG A 460 7.54 28.63 -26.87
CA ARG A 460 8.65 28.80 -27.83
C ARG A 460 9.27 30.20 -27.81
N ASN A 461 8.48 31.22 -27.50
CA ASN A 461 8.92 32.62 -27.50
C ASN A 461 9.14 33.16 -26.08
N PHE A 462 9.02 32.32 -25.05
CA PHE A 462 9.27 32.72 -23.68
C PHE A 462 10.75 33.10 -23.52
N VAL A 463 10.99 34.37 -23.22
CA VAL A 463 12.31 34.90 -22.88
C VAL A 463 12.28 35.28 -21.39
N PRO A 464 12.93 34.48 -20.52
CA PRO A 464 12.96 34.78 -19.10
C PRO A 464 13.52 36.15 -18.79
N ARG A 465 12.83 36.88 -17.92
CA ARG A 465 13.25 38.20 -17.45
C ARG A 465 13.97 38.09 -16.10
N SER A 466 15.26 38.43 -16.08
CA SER A 466 16.09 38.36 -14.85
C SER A 466 15.65 39.32 -13.74
N ASP A 467 14.84 40.33 -14.07
CA ASP A 467 14.33 41.33 -13.15
C ASP A 467 13.02 40.93 -12.45
N VAL A 468 12.41 39.79 -12.80
CA VAL A 468 11.26 39.24 -12.06
C VAL A 468 11.76 38.62 -10.74
N LYS A 469 11.33 39.19 -9.61
CA LYS A 469 11.72 38.79 -8.25
C LYS A 469 10.58 38.27 -7.37
N ALA A 470 9.35 38.27 -7.89
CA ALA A 470 8.21 37.69 -7.20
C ALA A 470 7.19 37.15 -8.21
N VAL A 471 6.56 36.03 -7.87
CA VAL A 471 5.37 35.49 -8.53
C VAL A 471 4.21 35.60 -7.56
N ILE A 472 3.17 36.31 -7.97
CA ILE A 472 1.94 36.47 -7.18
C ILE A 472 0.87 35.57 -7.79
N ALA A 473 0.41 34.57 -7.03
CA ALA A 473 -0.71 33.72 -7.40
C ALA A 473 -1.99 34.27 -6.76
N SER A 474 -2.96 34.62 -7.59
CA SER A 474 -4.29 35.07 -7.18
C SER A 474 -5.36 34.33 -7.99
N PHE A 475 -6.64 34.57 -7.71
CA PHE A 475 -7.73 33.98 -8.46
C PHE A 475 -7.73 34.51 -9.92
N VAL A 476 -7.46 33.61 -10.88
CA VAL A 476 -7.41 33.95 -12.31
C VAL A 476 -8.35 33.04 -13.10
N LEU A 477 -9.30 33.65 -13.81
CA LEU A 477 -10.26 32.94 -14.65
C LEU A 477 -9.66 32.43 -15.97
N ASN A 478 -8.69 33.18 -16.51
CA ASN A 478 -7.93 32.78 -17.69
C ASN A 478 -6.67 31.99 -17.30
N PHE A 479 -6.82 31.01 -16.41
CA PHE A 479 -5.72 30.12 -16.02
C PHE A 479 -5.44 29.14 -17.15
N HIS A 480 -4.18 29.07 -17.60
CA HIS A 480 -3.73 28.18 -18.66
C HIS A 480 -2.28 27.71 -18.43
N TYR A 481 -1.85 26.65 -19.12
CA TYR A 481 -0.58 26.00 -18.84
C TYR A 481 0.63 26.91 -19.11
N GLY A 482 0.55 27.78 -20.12
CA GLY A 482 1.56 28.82 -20.36
C GLY A 482 1.91 29.68 -19.13
N GLN A 483 0.91 30.15 -18.38
CA GLN A 483 1.13 30.89 -17.12
C GLN A 483 1.81 30.02 -16.06
N MET A 484 1.45 28.73 -15.98
CA MET A 484 2.10 27.79 -15.06
C MET A 484 3.60 27.65 -15.39
N VAL A 485 3.95 27.57 -16.68
CA VAL A 485 5.34 27.45 -17.14
C VAL A 485 6.15 28.70 -16.77
N GLU A 486 5.63 29.90 -17.02
CA GLU A 486 6.32 31.15 -16.66
C GLU A 486 6.53 31.28 -15.16
N ALA A 487 5.46 31.04 -14.37
CA ALA A 487 5.52 31.07 -12.91
C ALA A 487 6.52 30.05 -12.35
N PHE A 488 6.46 28.80 -12.83
CA PHE A 488 7.36 27.74 -12.43
C PHE A 488 8.83 28.09 -12.75
N HIS A 489 9.09 28.68 -13.92
CA HIS A 489 10.45 29.10 -14.29
C HIS A 489 11.02 30.11 -13.30
N TYR A 490 10.26 31.16 -12.94
CA TYR A 490 10.75 32.16 -11.99
C TYR A 490 10.90 31.60 -10.56
N LEU A 491 9.96 30.77 -10.11
CA LEU A 491 9.99 30.17 -8.77
C LEU A 491 11.07 29.12 -8.55
N LYS A 492 11.75 28.66 -9.62
CA LYS A 492 12.97 27.85 -9.48
C LYS A 492 14.15 28.65 -8.92
N ASN A 493 14.11 29.98 -9.03
CA ASN A 493 15.08 30.82 -8.35
C ASN A 493 14.67 30.97 -6.87
N PRO A 494 15.50 30.52 -5.90
CA PRO A 494 15.18 30.63 -4.48
C PRO A 494 15.02 32.08 -3.99
N ASP A 495 15.55 33.07 -4.73
CA ASP A 495 15.38 34.49 -4.44
C ASP A 495 14.06 35.08 -5.00
N CYS A 496 13.28 34.30 -5.75
CA CYS A 496 11.99 34.72 -6.26
C CYS A 496 10.91 34.44 -5.20
N LEU A 497 10.25 35.50 -4.72
CA LEU A 497 9.18 35.35 -3.73
C LEU A 497 7.94 34.70 -4.35
N PHE A 498 7.37 33.72 -3.67
CA PHE A 498 6.02 33.22 -3.98
C PHE A 498 5.01 33.85 -3.03
N LEU A 499 4.04 34.60 -3.56
CA LEU A 499 2.98 35.23 -2.77
C LEU A 499 1.62 34.72 -3.25
N ALA A 500 0.96 33.88 -2.46
CA ALA A 500 -0.44 33.50 -2.69
C ALA A 500 -1.37 34.53 -2.02
N THR A 501 -2.34 35.07 -2.75
CA THR A 501 -3.27 36.09 -2.18
C THR A 501 -4.40 35.48 -1.37
N GLU A 502 -4.78 34.24 -1.68
CA GLU A 502 -5.86 33.51 -1.01
C GLU A 502 -5.29 32.25 -0.34
N GLY A 503 -5.69 31.99 0.91
CA GLY A 503 -5.31 30.80 1.69
C GLY A 503 -6.48 29.84 1.96
N ASP A 504 -7.70 30.19 1.54
CA ASP A 504 -8.89 29.38 1.77
C ASP A 504 -9.00 28.26 0.72
N GLU A 505 -9.24 27.03 1.18
CA GLU A 505 -9.39 25.84 0.31
C GLU A 505 -10.72 25.87 -0.50
N GLN A 506 -11.71 26.61 -0.01
CA GLN A 506 -12.99 26.85 -0.67
C GLN A 506 -13.36 28.35 -0.64
N ILE A 507 -13.81 28.89 -1.77
CA ILE A 507 -14.33 30.27 -1.85
C ILE A 507 -15.83 30.25 -1.45
N PRO A 508 -16.24 30.88 -0.33
CA PRO A 508 -17.66 30.97 0.04
C PRO A 508 -18.44 31.77 -1.01
N GLY A 509 -19.67 31.36 -1.33
CA GLY A 509 -20.51 31.89 -2.42
C GLY A 509 -20.95 33.37 -2.33
N CYS A 510 -20.27 34.22 -1.58
CA CYS A 510 -20.58 35.63 -1.40
C CYS A 510 -19.56 36.53 -2.12
N TRP A 511 -19.78 36.75 -3.41
CA TRP A 511 -19.12 37.85 -4.13
C TRP A 511 -19.95 39.13 -3.95
N PRO A 512 -19.42 40.21 -3.39
CA PRO A 512 -20.08 41.50 -3.46
C PRO A 512 -20.15 41.94 -4.93
N ASN A 513 -21.33 42.39 -5.35
CA ASN A 513 -21.59 42.92 -6.69
C ASN A 513 -20.51 43.96 -7.10
N GLY A 514 -19.67 43.61 -8.07
CA GLY A 514 -18.79 44.55 -8.77
C GLY A 514 -17.30 44.21 -8.66
N LEU A 515 -16.79 43.39 -9.59
CA LEU A 515 -15.37 43.36 -9.92
C LEU A 515 -14.97 44.74 -10.51
N ARG A 516 -14.28 45.57 -9.72
CA ARG A 516 -13.58 46.74 -10.25
C ARG A 516 -12.18 46.34 -10.70
N THR A 517 -11.91 46.49 -11.98
CA THR A 517 -10.57 46.43 -12.56
C THR A 517 -9.72 47.57 -11.99
N ILE A 518 -8.79 47.27 -11.09
CA ILE A 518 -7.75 48.23 -10.68
C ILE A 518 -6.44 47.74 -11.27
N ILE A 519 -6.00 48.38 -12.36
CA ILE A 519 -4.63 48.72 -12.75
C ILE A 519 -4.77 49.52 -14.06
N PRO A 520 -4.57 50.85 -14.06
CA PRO A 520 -4.51 51.64 -15.28
C PRO A 520 -3.14 51.48 -15.95
N GLY A 521 -3.11 51.18 -17.26
CA GLY A 521 -1.97 51.54 -18.11
C GLY A 521 -1.13 50.42 -18.76
N ASN A 522 -1.49 49.14 -18.64
CA ASN A 522 -0.82 48.09 -19.42
C ASN A 522 -1.84 47.40 -20.34
N PRO A 523 -1.68 47.42 -21.68
CA PRO A 523 -2.57 46.67 -22.57
C PRO A 523 -2.40 45.18 -22.25
N ARG A 524 -3.44 44.57 -21.67
CA ARG A 524 -3.44 43.11 -21.45
C ARG A 524 -3.44 42.42 -22.82
N PRO A 525 -2.68 41.32 -22.99
CA PRO A 525 -2.83 40.47 -24.17
C PRO A 525 -4.22 39.83 -24.29
N ASP A 526 -4.94 39.68 -23.17
CA ASP A 526 -6.20 38.93 -23.13
C ASP A 526 -7.37 39.76 -22.59
N PRO A 527 -8.40 40.05 -23.41
CA PRO A 527 -9.65 40.64 -22.92
C PRO A 527 -10.44 39.60 -22.11
N MET A 528 -10.98 40.01 -20.96
CA MET A 528 -11.97 39.23 -20.22
C MET A 528 -13.29 39.26 -21.02
N PRO A 529 -13.98 38.13 -21.27
CA PRO A 529 -15.26 38.16 -21.97
C PRO A 529 -16.30 38.98 -21.20
N ASP A 530 -17.05 39.82 -21.92
CA ASP A 530 -18.01 40.80 -21.40
C ASP A 530 -19.21 40.23 -20.60
N GLN A 531 -19.30 38.90 -20.42
CA GLN A 531 -20.45 38.21 -19.84
C GLN A 531 -20.03 37.06 -18.90
N TRP A 532 -19.52 37.40 -17.72
CA TRP A 532 -19.25 36.44 -16.64
C TRP A 532 -20.37 36.47 -15.58
N SER A 533 -20.89 35.29 -15.19
CA SER A 533 -21.82 35.12 -14.07
C SER A 533 -21.69 33.72 -13.44
N LEU A 534 -22.12 33.57 -12.18
CA LEU A 534 -22.21 32.25 -11.51
C LEU A 534 -23.15 31.30 -12.26
N ASP A 535 -24.25 31.83 -12.82
CA ASP A 535 -25.20 31.04 -13.61
C ASP A 535 -24.55 30.44 -14.86
N LYS A 536 -23.71 31.22 -15.55
CA LYS A 536 -22.96 30.74 -16.72
C LYS A 536 -21.93 29.67 -16.34
N MET A 537 -21.32 29.79 -15.17
CA MET A 537 -20.40 28.78 -14.65
C MET A 537 -21.11 27.48 -14.29
N ALA A 538 -22.25 27.57 -13.62
CA ALA A 538 -23.13 26.43 -13.34
C ALA A 538 -23.61 25.76 -14.64
N GLU A 539 -23.98 26.56 -15.65
CA GLU A 539 -24.35 26.07 -16.98
C GLU A 539 -23.19 25.29 -17.62
N ILE A 540 -21.97 25.85 -17.65
CA ILE A 540 -20.79 25.19 -18.23
C ILE A 540 -20.42 23.91 -17.49
N ALA A 541 -20.52 23.90 -16.15
CA ALA A 541 -20.30 22.71 -15.33
C ALA A 541 -21.34 21.62 -15.63
N SER A 542 -22.61 22.01 -15.82
CA SER A 542 -23.71 21.07 -16.10
C SER A 542 -23.54 20.32 -17.44
N LYS A 543 -22.82 20.91 -18.42
CA LYS A 543 -22.53 20.30 -19.73
C LYS A 543 -21.71 19.00 -19.65
N VAL A 544 -21.11 18.67 -18.51
CA VAL A 544 -20.43 17.37 -18.30
C VAL A 544 -21.43 16.21 -18.24
N GLY A 545 -22.70 16.50 -17.97
CA GLY A 545 -23.75 15.49 -17.83
C GLY A 545 -23.74 14.83 -16.45
N PRO A 546 -24.90 14.51 -15.84
CA PRO A 546 -24.99 13.86 -14.53
C PRO A 546 -24.52 12.39 -14.54
N GLU A 547 -24.46 11.74 -15.70
CA GLU A 547 -24.09 10.34 -15.89
C GLU A 547 -22.60 10.06 -15.74
N VAL A 548 -21.76 11.09 -15.87
CA VAL A 548 -20.30 10.97 -15.76
C VAL A 548 -19.91 10.80 -14.29
N GLN A 549 -19.27 9.69 -13.94
CA GLN A 549 -18.88 9.37 -12.56
C GLN A 549 -17.41 9.01 -12.41
N CYS A 550 -16.57 9.34 -13.39
CA CYS A 550 -15.14 9.05 -13.32
C CYS A 550 -14.34 10.23 -13.88
N VAL A 551 -13.27 10.60 -13.17
CA VAL A 551 -12.27 11.55 -13.64
C VAL A 551 -10.92 10.84 -13.77
N ILE A 552 -10.30 10.95 -14.95
CA ILE A 552 -8.87 10.66 -15.12
C ILE A 552 -8.11 11.97 -15.21
N ALA A 553 -7.15 12.17 -14.31
CA ALA A 553 -6.18 13.25 -14.36
C ALA A 553 -4.87 12.74 -15.00
N ALA A 554 -4.49 13.38 -16.11
CA ALA A 554 -3.34 13.08 -16.92
C ALA A 554 -2.65 14.38 -17.36
N PHE A 555 -1.52 14.24 -18.08
CA PHE A 555 -0.87 15.42 -18.63
C PHE A 555 -1.77 16.08 -19.67
N ASP A 556 -2.09 17.35 -19.47
CA ASP A 556 -2.99 18.16 -20.29
C ASP A 556 -2.36 19.55 -20.51
N ASN A 557 -1.73 19.72 -21.66
CA ASN A 557 -1.19 21.01 -22.09
C ASN A 557 -2.30 21.96 -22.58
N LEU A 558 -3.57 21.70 -22.26
CA LEU A 558 -4.71 22.57 -22.48
C LEU A 558 -5.56 22.65 -21.19
N ILE A 559 -4.92 22.43 -20.04
CA ILE A 559 -5.57 22.58 -18.73
C ILE A 559 -6.07 24.00 -18.56
N SER A 560 -7.29 24.14 -18.05
CA SER A 560 -7.93 25.42 -17.81
C SER A 560 -8.80 25.37 -16.57
N TYR A 561 -9.16 26.54 -16.04
CA TYR A 561 -10.11 26.63 -14.92
C TYR A 561 -11.44 25.93 -15.23
N VAL A 562 -11.93 26.01 -16.47
CA VAL A 562 -13.14 25.30 -16.90
C VAL A 562 -12.98 23.78 -16.80
N LYS A 563 -11.82 23.24 -17.18
CA LYS A 563 -11.57 21.80 -17.05
C LYS A 563 -11.49 21.36 -15.59
N LEU A 564 -10.82 22.14 -14.74
CA LEU A 564 -10.73 21.91 -13.30
C LEU A 564 -12.12 21.91 -12.66
N MET A 565 -12.92 22.95 -12.93
CA MET A 565 -14.30 23.05 -12.43
C MET A 565 -15.15 21.83 -12.81
N LYS A 566 -15.08 21.40 -14.07
CA LYS A 566 -15.81 20.22 -14.57
C LYS A 566 -15.35 18.93 -13.88
N ALA A 567 -14.04 18.74 -13.71
CA ALA A 567 -13.49 17.60 -12.98
C ALA A 567 -14.00 17.57 -11.52
N VAL A 568 -13.86 18.67 -10.80
CA VAL A 568 -14.30 18.78 -9.39
C VAL A 568 -15.81 18.59 -9.26
N SER A 569 -16.60 19.08 -10.23
CA SER A 569 -18.07 18.87 -10.27
C SER A 569 -18.47 17.42 -10.50
N VAL A 570 -17.62 16.60 -11.13
CA VAL A 570 -17.81 15.15 -11.21
C VAL A 570 -17.39 14.49 -9.88
N LEU A 571 -16.27 14.94 -9.30
CA LEU A 571 -15.72 14.36 -8.08
C LEU A 571 -16.53 14.66 -6.82
N SER A 572 -17.32 15.73 -6.81
CA SER A 572 -18.27 16.04 -5.73
C SER A 572 -19.47 15.09 -5.67
N ARG A 573 -19.66 14.26 -6.71
CA ARG A 573 -20.74 13.28 -6.76
C ARG A 573 -20.41 12.05 -5.90
N PRO A 574 -21.39 11.48 -5.18
CA PRO A 574 -21.20 10.23 -4.47
C PRO A 574 -20.71 9.10 -5.39
N ASN A 575 -19.81 8.27 -4.89
CA ASN A 575 -19.24 7.10 -5.59
C ASN A 575 -18.49 7.41 -6.90
N SER A 576 -18.15 8.68 -7.17
CA SER A 576 -17.31 9.01 -8.30
C SER A 576 -15.91 8.40 -8.16
N VAL A 577 -15.29 8.00 -9.27
CA VAL A 577 -13.95 7.41 -9.34
C VAL A 577 -12.93 8.49 -9.72
N PHE A 578 -11.78 8.53 -9.05
CA PHE A 578 -10.71 9.49 -9.32
C PHE A 578 -9.40 8.74 -9.55
N VAL A 579 -8.87 8.86 -10.76
CA VAL A 579 -7.65 8.17 -11.19
C VAL A 579 -6.64 9.21 -11.66
N ALA A 580 -5.38 9.06 -11.25
CA ALA A 580 -4.27 9.83 -11.78
C ALA A 580 -3.35 8.90 -12.56
N THR A 581 -2.97 9.31 -13.77
CA THR A 581 -2.01 8.53 -14.58
C THR A 581 -0.64 8.47 -13.94
N ASN A 582 -0.15 9.57 -13.34
CA ASN A 582 1.07 9.67 -12.55
C ASN A 582 1.05 10.97 -11.73
N THR A 583 2.00 11.15 -10.82
CA THR A 583 2.13 12.34 -9.96
C THR A 583 3.48 13.04 -10.12
N ASP A 584 4.14 12.89 -11.27
CA ASP A 584 5.46 13.48 -11.49
C ASP A 584 5.35 15.02 -11.50
N GLU A 585 6.08 15.72 -10.62
CA GLU A 585 5.94 17.19 -10.51
C GLU A 585 6.59 17.93 -11.68
N GLN A 586 7.50 17.27 -12.40
CA GLN A 586 8.33 17.88 -13.45
C GLN A 586 8.24 17.06 -14.73
N PHE A 587 8.11 17.75 -15.86
CA PHE A 587 8.19 17.19 -17.20
C PHE A 587 9.46 17.73 -17.89
N PRO A 588 10.48 16.88 -18.12
CA PRO A 588 11.72 17.32 -18.76
C PRO A 588 11.48 17.57 -20.26
N PHE A 589 11.66 18.83 -20.71
CA PHE A 589 11.45 19.22 -22.10
C PHE A 589 12.77 19.42 -22.86
N SER A 590 13.73 20.10 -22.24
CA SER A 590 15.08 20.29 -22.79
C SER A 590 16.12 20.44 -21.67
N SER A 591 17.40 20.42 -22.03
CA SER A 591 18.52 20.61 -21.08
C SER A 591 18.49 21.94 -20.33
N SER A 592 17.72 22.93 -20.80
CA SER A 592 17.59 24.26 -20.18
C SER A 592 16.17 24.60 -19.72
N CYS A 593 15.20 23.71 -19.92
CA CYS A 593 13.79 23.98 -19.63
C CYS A 593 13.07 22.74 -19.07
N ILE A 594 12.55 22.89 -17.85
CA ILE A 594 11.70 21.92 -17.17
C ILE A 594 10.30 22.53 -17.10
N LEU A 595 9.28 21.74 -17.46
CA LEU A 595 7.89 22.17 -17.42
C LEU A 595 7.16 21.54 -16.21
N PRO A 596 6.04 22.12 -15.75
CA PRO A 596 5.19 21.47 -14.76
C PRO A 596 4.67 20.13 -15.29
N GLY A 597 4.84 19.06 -14.50
CA GLY A 597 4.42 17.71 -14.85
C GLY A 597 2.95 17.43 -14.50
N THR A 598 2.54 16.17 -14.72
CA THR A 598 1.17 15.71 -14.42
C THR A 598 0.80 15.92 -12.95
N GLY A 599 1.77 15.79 -12.04
CA GLY A 599 1.57 16.00 -10.60
C GLY A 599 1.02 17.38 -10.27
N SER A 600 1.42 18.43 -11.00
CA SER A 600 0.86 19.78 -10.80
C SER A 600 -0.62 19.88 -11.17
N MET A 601 -1.04 19.13 -12.19
CA MET A 601 -2.44 19.09 -12.65
C MET A 601 -3.30 18.24 -11.71
N VAL A 602 -2.75 17.10 -11.27
CA VAL A 602 -3.37 16.23 -10.27
C VAL A 602 -3.56 16.97 -8.95
N ALA A 603 -2.53 17.68 -8.47
CA ALA A 603 -2.60 18.45 -7.24
C ALA A 603 -3.69 19.54 -7.31
N ALA A 604 -3.81 20.25 -8.44
CA ALA A 604 -4.86 21.24 -8.64
C ALA A 604 -6.27 20.63 -8.53
N ILE A 605 -6.49 19.43 -9.09
CA ILE A 605 -7.78 18.74 -9.01
C ILE A 605 -8.01 18.16 -7.61
N ALA A 606 -7.01 17.50 -7.02
CA ALA A 606 -7.09 16.82 -5.73
C ALA A 606 -7.35 17.80 -4.59
N ALA A 607 -6.64 18.93 -4.57
CA ALA A 607 -6.84 19.99 -3.59
C ALA A 607 -8.27 20.54 -3.66
N SER A 608 -8.77 20.86 -4.85
CA SER A 608 -10.14 21.38 -5.01
C SER A 608 -11.23 20.33 -4.79
N ALA A 609 -10.91 19.04 -4.94
CA ALA A 609 -11.85 17.94 -4.69
C ALA A 609 -11.79 17.43 -3.25
N GLU A 610 -10.84 17.90 -2.43
CA GLU A 610 -10.52 17.39 -1.09
C GLU A 610 -10.38 15.87 -1.07
N ARG A 611 -9.79 15.32 -2.14
CA ARG A 611 -9.75 13.88 -2.37
C ARG A 611 -8.52 13.48 -3.15
N GLU A 612 -7.87 12.42 -2.68
CA GLU A 612 -6.73 11.82 -3.37
C GLU A 612 -7.17 10.86 -4.49
N PRO A 613 -6.45 10.82 -5.63
CA PRO A 613 -6.69 9.86 -6.69
C PRO A 613 -6.04 8.51 -6.40
N VAL A 614 -6.53 7.47 -7.09
CA VAL A 614 -5.76 6.24 -7.28
C VAL A 614 -4.67 6.50 -8.33
N VAL A 615 -3.40 6.38 -7.96
CA VAL A 615 -2.26 6.66 -8.84
C VAL A 615 -1.83 5.38 -9.57
N MET A 616 -1.84 5.44 -10.91
CA MET A 616 -1.51 4.30 -11.78
C MET A 616 0.00 4.15 -12.01
N GLY A 617 0.69 5.26 -12.23
CA GLY A 617 2.08 5.29 -12.63
C GLY A 617 3.08 5.03 -11.50
N LYS A 618 4.36 4.92 -11.87
CA LYS A 618 5.49 4.77 -10.94
C LYS A 618 5.44 5.88 -9.88
N PRO A 619 5.67 5.57 -8.60
CA PRO A 619 6.21 4.31 -8.05
C PRO A 619 5.17 3.21 -7.72
N SER A 620 3.92 3.35 -8.16
CA SER A 620 2.85 2.37 -7.94
C SER A 620 3.21 0.99 -8.53
N PRO A 621 2.97 -0.14 -7.82
CA PRO A 621 3.23 -1.49 -8.34
C PRO A 621 2.41 -1.87 -9.58
N MET A 622 1.34 -1.13 -9.90
CA MET A 622 0.40 -1.47 -10.97
C MET A 622 1.05 -1.76 -12.32
N MET A 623 2.12 -1.05 -12.68
CA MET A 623 2.88 -1.34 -13.91
C MET A 623 3.39 -2.78 -13.93
N PHE A 624 3.99 -3.22 -12.84
CA PHE A 624 4.55 -4.56 -12.73
C PHE A 624 3.45 -5.61 -12.56
N GLU A 625 2.38 -5.31 -11.81
CA GLU A 625 1.22 -6.20 -11.69
C GLU A 625 0.59 -6.51 -13.04
N VAL A 626 0.46 -5.51 -13.93
CA VAL A 626 -0.06 -5.71 -15.29
C VAL A 626 0.91 -6.54 -16.13
N VAL A 627 2.23 -6.33 -16.00
CA VAL A 627 3.23 -7.20 -16.63
C VAL A 627 3.06 -8.64 -16.15
N GLN A 628 2.96 -8.89 -14.84
CA GLN A 628 2.80 -10.25 -14.30
C GLN A 628 1.46 -10.88 -14.67
N LYS A 629 0.39 -10.09 -14.76
CA LYS A 629 -0.93 -10.56 -15.20
C LYS A 629 -0.90 -11.09 -16.64
N HIS A 630 -0.16 -10.43 -17.52
CA HIS A 630 -0.04 -10.82 -18.93
C HIS A 630 1.13 -11.77 -19.22
N HIS A 631 2.14 -11.76 -18.35
CA HIS A 631 3.33 -12.59 -18.42
C HIS A 631 3.61 -13.25 -17.05
N PRO A 632 2.82 -14.24 -16.62
CA PRO A 632 2.95 -14.89 -15.31
C PRO A 632 4.32 -15.55 -15.06
N GLU A 633 5.07 -15.81 -16.14
CA GLU A 633 6.42 -16.33 -16.08
C GLU A 633 7.48 -15.28 -15.69
N VAL A 634 7.14 -13.99 -15.68
CA VAL A 634 8.05 -12.92 -15.26
C VAL A 634 8.25 -12.98 -13.74
N ASN A 635 9.48 -13.25 -13.34
CA ASN A 635 9.87 -13.36 -11.93
C ASN A 635 10.44 -12.01 -11.44
N PRO A 636 9.89 -11.40 -10.37
CA PRO A 636 10.40 -10.15 -9.83
C PRO A 636 11.89 -10.21 -9.47
N LYS A 637 12.33 -11.31 -8.86
CA LYS A 637 13.73 -11.51 -8.45
C LYS A 637 14.71 -11.66 -9.63
N ARG A 638 14.20 -11.85 -10.84
CA ARG A 638 14.98 -11.92 -12.10
C ARG A 638 14.60 -10.79 -13.06
N THR A 639 14.06 -9.70 -12.53
CA THR A 639 13.68 -8.52 -13.30
C THR A 639 14.54 -7.32 -12.88
N LEU A 640 15.02 -6.55 -13.85
CA LEU A 640 15.76 -5.32 -13.65
C LEU A 640 14.89 -4.12 -14.04
N MET A 641 14.64 -3.20 -13.10
CA MET A 641 14.07 -1.89 -13.37
C MET A 641 15.18 -0.87 -13.63
N ILE A 642 15.17 -0.26 -14.81
CA ILE A 642 16.12 0.77 -15.24
C ILE A 642 15.41 2.12 -15.24
N GLY A 643 15.97 3.12 -14.57
CA GLY A 643 15.37 4.45 -14.47
C GLY A 643 16.37 5.56 -14.24
N ASP A 644 15.98 6.81 -14.46
CA ASP A 644 16.79 7.99 -14.17
C ASP A 644 16.32 8.72 -12.90
N ARG A 645 15.15 8.34 -12.36
CA ARG A 645 14.52 9.02 -11.23
C ARG A 645 14.22 8.08 -10.07
N ALA A 646 14.92 8.32 -8.96
CA ALA A 646 14.85 7.47 -7.77
C ALA A 646 13.46 7.38 -7.11
N ASN A 647 12.74 8.48 -6.96
CA ASN A 647 11.43 8.51 -6.29
C ASN A 647 10.29 7.92 -7.13
N THR A 648 10.55 7.53 -8.38
CA THR A 648 9.59 6.87 -9.27
C THR A 648 10.09 5.49 -9.68
N ASP A 649 11.19 5.40 -10.42
CA ASP A 649 11.66 4.17 -11.05
C ASP A 649 12.32 3.23 -10.04
N ILE A 650 13.25 3.76 -9.24
CA ILE A 650 13.95 2.96 -8.24
C ILE A 650 12.95 2.55 -7.16
N LEU A 651 12.06 3.44 -6.72
CA LEU A 651 10.98 3.08 -5.81
C LEU A 651 10.00 2.05 -6.40
N LEU A 652 9.64 2.11 -7.70
CA LEU A 652 8.88 1.04 -8.34
C LEU A 652 9.62 -0.29 -8.19
N GLY A 653 10.90 -0.32 -8.57
CA GLY A 653 11.73 -1.52 -8.47
C GLY A 653 11.78 -2.08 -7.05
N LYS A 654 12.00 -1.22 -6.04
CA LYS A 654 11.99 -1.63 -4.63
C LYS A 654 10.61 -2.11 -4.17
N ASN A 655 9.53 -1.43 -4.56
CA ASN A 655 8.15 -1.82 -4.23
C ASN A 655 7.77 -3.17 -4.82
N CYS A 656 8.33 -3.52 -5.97
CA CYS A 656 8.07 -4.77 -6.68
C CYS A 656 9.14 -5.84 -6.47
N ASN A 657 10.15 -5.58 -5.60
CA ASN A 657 11.29 -6.48 -5.36
C ASN A 657 12.07 -6.87 -6.63
N LEU A 658 12.32 -5.87 -7.49
CA LEU A 658 13.14 -5.96 -8.71
C LEU A 658 14.55 -5.47 -8.39
N TYR A 659 15.54 -5.92 -9.18
CA TYR A 659 16.83 -5.23 -9.24
C TYR A 659 16.64 -3.82 -9.76
N THR A 660 17.44 -2.87 -9.29
CA THR A 660 17.35 -1.47 -9.71
C THR A 660 18.67 -0.97 -10.29
N LEU A 661 18.62 -0.42 -11.50
CA LEU A 661 19.74 0.26 -12.14
C LEU A 661 19.34 1.71 -12.40
N MET A 662 20.04 2.65 -11.75
CA MET A 662 19.87 4.06 -12.03
C MET A 662 20.84 4.52 -13.12
N VAL A 663 20.36 5.33 -14.08
CA VAL A 663 21.19 5.98 -15.09
C VAL A 663 21.30 7.48 -14.85
N GLY A 664 22.48 8.06 -15.12
CA GLY A 664 22.78 9.49 -14.94
C GLY A 664 22.32 10.42 -16.07
N THR A 665 21.56 9.94 -17.05
CA THR A 665 21.12 10.73 -18.22
C THR A 665 19.91 11.64 -17.96
N GLY A 666 19.26 11.51 -16.81
CA GLY A 666 18.01 12.22 -16.50
C GLY A 666 18.01 12.97 -15.18
N CYS A 667 17.01 12.74 -14.32
CA CYS A 667 16.72 13.60 -13.16
C CYS A 667 17.73 13.50 -12.01
N HIS A 668 18.18 12.29 -11.64
CA HIS A 668 19.08 12.09 -10.52
C HIS A 668 20.45 11.59 -10.98
N SER A 669 21.47 11.87 -10.18
CA SER A 669 22.87 11.52 -10.45
C SER A 669 23.46 10.61 -9.37
N LEU A 670 24.65 10.06 -9.63
CA LEU A 670 25.42 9.33 -8.62
C LEU A 670 25.63 10.16 -7.33
N ALA A 671 25.82 11.48 -7.46
CA ALA A 671 26.01 12.35 -6.30
C ALA A 671 24.79 12.32 -5.36
N ASN A 672 23.57 12.29 -5.93
CA ASN A 672 22.34 12.15 -5.15
C ASN A 672 22.29 10.80 -4.43
N ILE A 673 22.65 9.70 -5.11
CA ILE A 673 22.73 8.38 -4.48
C ILE A 673 23.71 8.39 -3.30
N ARG A 674 24.92 8.94 -3.50
CA ARG A 674 25.95 9.02 -2.44
C ARG A 674 25.52 9.89 -1.25
N GLU A 675 24.60 10.84 -1.46
CA GLU A 675 23.98 11.61 -0.39
C GLU A 675 22.97 10.74 0.38
N TRP A 676 22.09 10.03 -0.33
CA TRP A 676 21.07 9.18 0.29
C TRP A 676 21.64 7.98 1.05
N GLU A 677 22.76 7.41 0.58
CA GLU A 677 23.51 6.36 1.29
C GLU A 677 23.97 6.79 2.69
N LYS A 678 24.23 8.09 2.88
CA LYS A 678 24.68 8.66 4.15
C LYS A 678 23.51 9.05 5.07
N SER A 679 22.29 9.10 4.54
CA SER A 679 21.12 9.51 5.32
C SER A 679 20.71 8.42 6.30
N ASP A 680 20.39 8.78 7.55
CA ASP A 680 19.80 7.84 8.51
C ASP A 680 18.28 7.69 8.34
N ASP A 681 17.65 8.51 7.51
CA ASP A 681 16.22 8.41 7.20
C ASP A 681 15.94 7.24 6.24
N LEU A 682 15.09 6.31 6.67
CA LEU A 682 14.72 5.13 5.90
C LEU A 682 14.02 5.47 4.58
N LYS A 683 13.20 6.54 4.53
CA LYS A 683 12.54 6.94 3.28
C LYS A 683 13.58 7.37 2.24
N THR A 684 14.58 8.12 2.68
CA THR A 684 15.72 8.53 1.86
C THR A 684 16.58 7.33 1.45
N LYS A 685 16.91 6.41 2.36
CA LYS A 685 17.70 5.20 2.02
C LYS A 685 17.04 4.33 0.94
N ARG A 686 15.71 4.30 0.86
CA ARG A 686 14.98 3.57 -0.19
C ARG A 686 15.18 4.12 -1.60
N LEU A 687 15.70 5.34 -1.73
CA LEU A 687 16.04 5.95 -3.02
C LEU A 687 17.38 5.42 -3.59
N VAL A 688 18.15 4.69 -2.78
CA VAL A 688 19.43 4.10 -3.20
C VAL A 688 19.17 2.90 -4.13
N ALA A 689 19.61 3.04 -5.39
CA ALA A 689 19.57 1.97 -6.38
C ALA A 689 20.62 0.88 -6.09
N ASP A 690 20.38 -0.34 -6.56
CA ASP A 690 21.35 -1.43 -6.44
C ASP A 690 22.59 -1.17 -7.29
N PHE A 691 22.37 -0.64 -8.50
CA PHE A 691 23.41 -0.37 -9.49
C PHE A 691 23.29 1.04 -10.08
N TYR A 692 24.41 1.58 -10.55
CA TYR A 692 24.49 2.86 -11.26
C TYR A 692 25.34 2.78 -12.53
N LEU A 693 24.93 3.52 -13.56
CA LEU A 693 25.69 3.87 -14.76
C LEU A 693 25.46 5.33 -15.14
N ASP A 694 26.40 5.98 -15.83
CA ASP A 694 26.16 7.32 -16.37
C ASP A 694 25.16 7.30 -17.52
N LYS A 695 25.29 6.32 -18.44
CA LYS A 695 24.34 6.09 -19.54
C LYS A 695 24.05 4.61 -19.70
N LEU A 696 22.84 4.26 -20.14
CA LEU A 696 22.48 2.87 -20.46
C LEU A 696 23.43 2.26 -21.50
N ALA A 697 23.90 3.06 -22.46
CA ALA A 697 24.81 2.62 -23.51
C ALA A 697 26.19 2.18 -22.98
N ASP A 698 26.61 2.65 -21.80
CA ASP A 698 27.90 2.29 -21.22
C ASP A 698 27.94 0.80 -20.85
N LEU A 699 26.78 0.21 -20.51
CA LEU A 699 26.65 -1.23 -20.28
C LEU A 699 27.05 -2.03 -21.54
N TYR A 700 26.75 -1.53 -22.73
CA TYR A 700 27.14 -2.22 -23.97
C TYR A 700 28.66 -2.31 -24.12
N GLY A 701 29.39 -1.27 -23.71
CA GLY A 701 30.85 -1.26 -23.70
C GLY A 701 31.46 -2.24 -22.70
N LEU A 702 30.80 -2.45 -21.55
CA LEU A 702 31.22 -3.40 -20.52
C LEU A 702 31.00 -4.88 -20.92
N LEU A 703 30.23 -5.14 -21.98
CA LEU A 703 29.94 -6.47 -22.52
C LEU A 703 30.82 -6.86 -23.71
N GLN A 704 31.74 -5.99 -24.13
CA GLN A 704 32.76 -6.26 -25.14
C GLN A 704 34.06 -6.72 -24.48
#